data_AF-A0AA51DEU6-F1
#
_entry.id   AF-A0AA51DEU6-F1
#
_cell.length_a   1.000
_cell.length_b   1.000
_cell.length_c   1.000
_cell.angle_alpha   90.00
_cell.angle_beta   90.00
_cell.angle_gamma   90.00
#
_symmetry.space_group_name_H-M   'P 1'
#
loop_
_entity.id
_entity.type
_entity.pdbx_description
1 polymer ?
#
loop_
_entity_poly.entity_id
_entity_poly.type
_entity_poly.pdbx_seq_one_letter_code
_entity_poly.pdbx_strand_id
1 'polypeptide(L)'
;MKIKKKLPLMIAALVMFSLVITSVLSYRNSSKEMFKINQESLLSACNEEKETIYSLLTGEKKEAELLAISKDIVDISLLRKQDVGSDFFTKYKNEIDRVSNSLKKRYNTLIDHEHLFVLDRNGLSICDSNFKNINKLNIKDRPYFQRALSGETNISGTIVSKVDGRIVSVVATPIKDNNGQIIGVMANSVYSDYYSRQLKKLKIGNTGFPYLVDSEGTILAHPDKNAITKKAGSSLINSVVESIKKGEDVKADVKAVEIQGSERLQAYIEIPEVNWVLSVVRDISDINESSRNMLRMNLIMTIIAIVIAGVIGVAISRNITTPIGKLAEYMEEASNGDLSVESDINSKDELGELSSSFNVMVAKIKELVVKINSSMNIVSSTASTLVETSENTTLSIEEVAKTVQQIAQGSSEQSQDVENVSERMNTLGKEIENLNNYSQDMKANSDDILKENNNSKDIMKALFKKTEDNDREVEKVSQIMEELNKSSANIGDIVEAINSIAEQTNLLALNAAIEAARAGEAGKGFAVVAEEVRLLAEQSAESTKKIEEIITDIKNRTGDAVNIVGNVKKAVKDQTDSVNETGKTFDIISGNIENIADKIDNINNSLININKNKELVIGDLEKVSVVSEETAASSEEVSASTEEQAASMQELASYVTKLNGMVNELSEAINAFTIE
;
A
#
# COMPACT_ATOMS: atom_id res chain seq x y z
N MET A 1 12.64 25.11 -33.06
CA MET A 1 14.08 25.31 -32.75
C MET A 1 14.38 24.65 -31.41
N LYS A 2 15.23 23.60 -31.35
CA LYS A 2 15.55 22.86 -30.11
C LYS A 2 16.10 23.81 -29.03
N ILE A 3 15.88 23.50 -27.75
CA ILE A 3 16.34 24.31 -26.58
C ILE A 3 17.83 24.66 -26.71
N LYS A 4 18.62 23.74 -27.26
CA LYS A 4 20.05 23.87 -27.59
C LYS A 4 20.43 25.11 -28.43
N LYS A 5 19.48 25.64 -29.21
CA LYS A 5 19.67 26.85 -30.02
C LYS A 5 18.93 28.07 -29.46
N LYS A 6 17.84 27.87 -28.69
CA LYS A 6 17.08 28.97 -28.08
C LYS A 6 17.81 29.61 -26.90
N LEU A 7 18.42 28.79 -26.04
CA LEU A 7 19.06 29.26 -24.80
C LEU A 7 20.24 30.23 -25.05
N PRO A 8 21.21 29.93 -25.94
CA PRO A 8 22.30 30.85 -26.23
C PRO A 8 21.80 32.17 -26.86
N LEU A 9 20.76 32.08 -27.69
CA LEU A 9 20.24 33.21 -28.45
C LEU A 9 19.44 34.17 -27.54
N MET A 10 18.69 33.64 -26.56
CA MET A 10 18.05 34.44 -25.52
C MET A 10 19.07 35.12 -24.62
N ILE A 11 20.10 34.40 -24.15
CA ILE A 11 21.17 34.97 -23.30
C ILE A 11 21.90 36.09 -24.05
N ALA A 12 22.27 35.87 -25.32
CA ALA A 12 22.91 36.87 -26.15
C ALA A 12 22.03 38.11 -26.39
N ALA A 13 20.73 37.93 -26.63
CA ALA A 13 19.79 39.04 -26.81
C ALA A 13 19.62 39.87 -25.53
N LEU A 14 19.56 39.22 -24.36
CA LEU A 14 19.40 39.88 -23.06
C LEU A 14 20.65 40.68 -22.68
N VAL A 15 21.84 40.09 -22.90
CA VAL A 15 23.13 40.78 -22.69
C VAL A 15 23.27 41.96 -23.66
N MET A 16 22.95 41.78 -24.95
CA MET A 16 23.00 42.85 -25.95
C MET A 16 22.09 44.02 -25.57
N PHE A 17 20.85 43.76 -25.14
CA PHE A 17 19.92 44.79 -24.72
C PHE A 17 20.46 45.59 -23.51
N SER A 18 21.03 44.91 -22.52
CA SER A 18 21.63 45.56 -21.35
C SER A 18 22.86 46.42 -21.70
N LEU A 19 23.71 45.96 -22.62
CA LEU A 19 24.94 46.64 -23.03
C LEU A 19 24.66 47.90 -23.87
N VAL A 20 23.64 47.84 -24.74
CA VAL A 20 23.23 49.01 -25.52
C VAL A 20 22.64 50.09 -24.62
N ILE A 21 21.78 49.72 -23.66
CA ILE A 21 21.19 50.67 -22.70
C ILE A 21 22.28 51.32 -21.83
N THR A 22 23.19 50.51 -21.28
CA THR A 22 24.29 51.01 -20.45
C THR A 22 25.28 51.88 -21.24
N SER A 23 25.58 51.54 -22.50
CA SER A 23 26.44 52.35 -23.37
C SER A 23 25.83 53.70 -23.71
N VAL A 24 24.52 53.75 -24.04
CA VAL A 24 23.80 55.00 -24.31
C VAL A 24 23.71 55.87 -23.06
N LEU A 25 23.38 55.28 -21.91
CA LEU A 25 23.32 56.01 -20.64
C LEU A 25 24.70 56.53 -20.21
N SER A 26 25.75 55.72 -20.36
CA SER A 26 27.13 56.10 -20.06
C SER A 26 27.59 57.26 -20.93
N TYR A 27 27.38 57.18 -22.26
CA TYR A 27 27.73 58.28 -23.16
C TYR A 27 26.98 59.57 -22.81
N ARG A 28 25.68 59.48 -22.53
CA ARG A 28 24.85 60.66 -22.19
C ARG A 28 25.28 61.29 -20.86
N ASN A 29 25.55 60.49 -19.83
CA ASN A 29 26.00 61.01 -18.54
C ASN A 29 27.42 61.59 -18.64
N SER A 30 28.36 60.90 -19.27
CA SER A 30 29.74 61.36 -19.38
C SER A 30 29.89 62.61 -20.24
N SER A 31 29.11 62.77 -21.30
CA SER A 31 29.11 64.00 -22.11
C SER A 31 28.60 65.20 -21.31
N LYS A 32 27.51 65.02 -20.54
CA LYS A 32 26.96 66.05 -19.65
C LYS A 32 27.96 66.44 -18.55
N GLU A 33 28.61 65.46 -17.93
CA GLU A 33 29.55 65.73 -16.85
C GLU A 33 30.86 66.34 -17.37
N MET A 34 31.33 65.96 -18.56
CA MET A 34 32.47 66.61 -19.21
C MET A 34 32.23 68.09 -19.45
N PHE A 35 31.03 68.47 -19.93
CA PHE A 35 30.71 69.88 -20.15
C PHE A 35 30.74 70.67 -18.83
N LYS A 36 30.15 70.10 -17.76
CA LYS A 36 30.14 70.69 -16.42
C LYS A 36 31.54 70.82 -15.82
N ILE A 37 32.38 69.78 -15.91
CA ILE A 37 33.78 69.80 -15.43
C ILE A 37 34.58 70.91 -16.13
N ASN A 38 34.34 71.14 -17.43
CA ASN A 38 35.05 72.19 -18.16
C ASN A 38 34.59 73.60 -17.76
N GLN A 39 33.30 73.79 -17.44
CA GLN A 39 32.81 75.05 -16.85
C GLN A 39 33.43 75.31 -15.47
N GLU A 40 33.42 74.30 -14.59
CA GLU A 40 34.02 74.39 -13.26
C GLU A 40 35.54 74.64 -13.33
N SER A 41 36.24 73.97 -14.24
CA SER A 41 37.69 74.15 -14.45
C SER A 41 38.04 75.56 -14.93
N LEU A 42 37.28 76.13 -15.86
CA LEU A 42 37.48 77.51 -16.32
C LEU A 42 37.21 78.54 -15.21
N LEU A 43 36.14 78.35 -14.44
CA LEU A 43 35.82 79.22 -13.31
C LEU A 43 36.87 79.10 -12.20
N SER A 44 37.35 77.89 -11.92
CA SER A 44 38.42 77.65 -10.95
C SER A 44 39.72 78.32 -11.36
N ALA A 45 40.12 78.18 -12.62
CA ALA A 45 41.32 78.83 -13.14
C ALA A 45 41.20 80.36 -13.14
N CYS A 46 40.01 80.89 -13.44
CA CYS A 46 39.72 82.32 -13.35
C CYS A 46 39.82 82.83 -11.91
N ASN A 47 39.33 82.08 -10.91
CA ASN A 47 39.50 82.40 -9.50
C ASN A 47 40.96 82.35 -9.03
N GLU A 48 41.71 81.31 -9.42
CA GLU A 48 43.12 81.14 -9.04
C GLU A 48 44.00 82.27 -9.59
N GLU A 49 43.78 82.65 -10.84
CA GLU A 49 44.48 83.79 -11.44
C GLU A 49 44.02 85.14 -10.87
N LYS A 50 42.75 85.28 -10.46
CA LYS A 50 42.29 86.49 -9.75
C LYS A 50 43.08 86.66 -8.45
N GLU A 51 43.22 85.61 -7.65
CA GLU A 51 44.03 85.65 -6.42
C GLU A 51 45.51 85.95 -6.72
N THR A 52 46.02 85.44 -7.85
CA THR A 52 47.39 85.73 -8.31
C THR A 52 47.56 87.21 -8.66
N ILE A 53 46.69 87.79 -9.48
CA ILE A 53 46.74 89.22 -9.85
C ILE A 53 46.50 90.10 -8.61
N TYR A 54 45.58 89.70 -7.73
CA TYR A 54 45.33 90.39 -6.46
C TYR A 54 46.55 90.38 -5.54
N SER A 55 47.24 89.25 -5.44
CA SER A 55 48.51 89.11 -4.70
C SER A 55 49.62 89.99 -5.28
N LEU A 56 49.73 90.07 -6.62
CA LEU A 56 50.67 90.98 -7.27
C LEU A 56 50.35 92.45 -6.94
N LEU A 57 49.09 92.87 -7.08
CA LEU A 57 48.66 94.23 -6.74
C LEU A 57 48.92 94.57 -5.26
N THR A 58 48.63 93.62 -4.36
CA THR A 58 48.89 93.77 -2.92
C THR A 58 50.38 93.83 -2.61
N GLY A 59 51.20 93.03 -3.31
CA GLY A 59 52.65 93.06 -3.22
C GLY A 59 53.20 94.43 -3.59
N GLU A 60 52.75 94.99 -4.72
CA GLU A 60 53.14 96.33 -5.16
C GLU A 60 52.69 97.42 -4.19
N LYS A 61 51.49 97.30 -3.64
CA LYS A 61 50.96 98.18 -2.60
C LYS A 61 51.83 98.19 -1.35
N LYS A 62 52.17 97.00 -0.85
CA LYS A 62 52.98 96.82 0.35
C LYS A 62 54.43 97.27 0.15
N GLU A 63 54.96 97.07 -1.05
CA GLU A 63 56.28 97.57 -1.44
C GLU A 63 56.33 99.10 -1.35
N ALA A 64 55.33 99.79 -1.90
CA ALA A 64 55.20 101.24 -1.79
C ALA A 64 55.17 101.70 -0.33
N GLU A 65 54.33 101.05 0.49
CA GLU A 65 54.12 101.37 1.90
C GLU A 65 55.39 101.18 2.74
N LEU A 66 56.12 100.08 2.53
CA LEU A 66 57.39 99.80 3.21
C LEU A 66 58.45 100.85 2.86
N LEU A 67 58.53 101.25 1.59
CA LEU A 67 59.44 102.30 1.16
C LEU A 67 59.04 103.66 1.76
N ALA A 68 57.74 103.97 1.81
CA ALA A 68 57.24 105.23 2.35
C ALA A 68 57.56 105.45 3.83
N ILE A 69 57.65 104.39 4.63
CA ILE A 69 58.03 104.46 6.05
C ILE A 69 59.53 104.29 6.29
N SER A 70 60.33 104.03 5.25
CA SER A 70 61.76 103.86 5.41
C SER A 70 62.39 105.17 5.88
N LYS A 71 63.28 105.06 6.88
CA LYS A 71 63.88 106.22 7.54
C LYS A 71 64.52 107.20 6.55
N ASP A 72 65.21 106.67 5.55
CA ASP A 72 65.83 107.45 4.48
C ASP A 72 64.83 108.30 3.67
N ILE A 73 63.68 107.72 3.33
CA ILE A 73 62.62 108.40 2.56
C ILE A 73 61.88 109.43 3.42
N VAL A 74 61.61 109.09 4.68
CA VAL A 74 60.98 110.03 5.64
C VAL A 74 61.90 111.21 5.92
N ASP A 75 63.19 110.97 6.19
CA ASP A 75 64.16 112.00 6.52
C ASP A 75 64.36 112.98 5.35
N ILE A 76 64.50 112.49 4.11
CA ILE A 76 64.62 113.39 2.95
C ILE A 76 63.33 114.16 2.66
N SER A 77 62.17 113.54 2.90
CA SER A 77 60.86 114.21 2.76
C SER A 77 60.65 115.27 3.85
N LEU A 78 61.16 115.06 5.07
CA LEU A 78 61.14 116.04 6.15
C LEU A 78 62.07 117.22 5.84
N LEU A 79 63.27 116.95 5.35
CA LEU A 79 64.19 118.00 4.88
C LEU A 79 63.54 118.83 3.77
N ARG A 80 62.88 118.19 2.80
CA ARG A 80 62.14 118.90 1.75
C ARG A 80 60.97 119.73 2.29
N LYS A 81 60.28 119.24 3.32
CA LYS A 81 59.19 120.00 3.98
C LYS A 81 59.72 121.26 4.67
N GLN A 82 60.92 121.22 5.24
CA GLN A 82 61.56 122.37 5.90
C GLN A 82 62.20 123.34 4.91
N ASP A 83 62.80 122.81 3.83
CA ASP A 83 63.51 123.57 2.81
C ASP A 83 62.92 123.31 1.41
N VAL A 84 61.95 124.14 1.06
CA VAL A 84 61.28 124.15 -0.25
C VAL A 84 62.03 124.99 -1.30
N GLY A 85 63.21 125.53 -0.96
CA GLY A 85 64.04 126.33 -1.85
C GLY A 85 64.48 125.57 -3.11
N SER A 86 64.79 126.31 -4.18
CA SER A 86 65.29 125.70 -5.43
C SER A 86 66.71 125.13 -5.29
N ASP A 87 67.49 125.67 -4.35
CA ASP A 87 68.83 125.20 -4.00
C ASP A 87 68.84 123.91 -3.18
N PHE A 88 67.68 123.43 -2.71
CA PHE A 88 67.53 122.16 -1.98
C PHE A 88 68.26 121.00 -2.66
N PHE A 89 68.10 120.86 -3.99
CA PHE A 89 68.72 119.77 -4.76
C PHE A 89 70.24 119.86 -4.86
N THR A 90 70.82 121.05 -4.68
CA THR A 90 72.27 121.25 -4.64
C THR A 90 72.80 121.09 -3.22
N LYS A 91 72.09 121.65 -2.24
CA LYS A 91 72.46 121.65 -0.82
C LYS A 91 72.42 120.26 -0.20
N TYR A 92 71.36 119.51 -0.45
CA TYR A 92 71.16 118.15 0.07
C TYR A 92 71.42 117.08 -1.01
N LYS A 93 72.29 117.40 -1.98
CA LYS A 93 72.58 116.51 -3.11
C LYS A 93 73.06 115.13 -2.63
N ASN A 94 73.88 115.08 -1.60
CA ASN A 94 74.43 113.82 -1.07
C ASN A 94 73.34 112.94 -0.46
N GLU A 95 72.39 113.53 0.27
CA GLU A 95 71.24 112.84 0.84
C GLU A 95 70.30 112.35 -0.26
N ILE A 96 69.98 113.21 -1.24
CA ILE A 96 69.14 112.84 -2.39
C ILE A 96 69.77 111.70 -3.20
N ASP A 97 71.08 111.77 -3.49
CA ASP A 97 71.80 110.73 -4.21
C ASP A 97 71.85 109.43 -3.40
N ARG A 98 71.99 109.49 -2.06
CA ARG A 98 71.93 108.31 -1.19
C ARG A 98 70.57 107.62 -1.28
N VAL A 99 69.48 108.37 -1.10
CA VAL A 99 68.12 107.81 -1.16
C VAL A 99 67.79 107.31 -2.56
N SER A 100 68.14 108.07 -3.60
CA SER A 100 67.91 107.68 -5.01
C SER A 100 68.72 106.43 -5.41
N ASN A 101 69.94 106.26 -4.90
CA ASN A 101 70.71 105.03 -5.09
C ASN A 101 70.09 103.84 -4.35
N SER A 102 69.53 104.05 -3.15
CA SER A 102 68.78 103.02 -2.41
C SER A 102 67.55 102.58 -3.21
N LEU A 103 66.77 103.54 -3.72
CA LEU A 103 65.65 103.29 -4.63
C LEU A 103 66.10 102.56 -5.90
N LYS A 104 67.22 102.96 -6.51
CA LYS A 104 67.77 102.28 -7.70
C LYS A 104 68.21 100.84 -7.42
N LYS A 105 68.82 100.59 -6.25
CA LYS A 105 69.18 99.24 -5.82
C LYS A 105 67.94 98.37 -5.64
N ARG A 106 66.86 98.93 -5.06
CA ARG A 106 65.58 98.22 -4.93
C ARG A 106 64.94 97.98 -6.30
N TYR A 107 64.86 99.00 -7.15
CA TYR A 107 64.37 98.92 -8.52
C TYR A 107 65.07 97.81 -9.33
N ASN A 108 66.40 97.67 -9.22
CA ASN A 108 67.14 96.61 -9.93
C ASN A 108 66.76 95.17 -9.49
N THR A 109 66.09 95.01 -8.35
CA THR A 109 65.56 93.71 -7.90
C THR A 109 64.12 93.47 -8.36
N LEU A 110 63.46 94.50 -8.88
CA LEU A 110 62.09 94.45 -9.36
C LEU A 110 62.10 94.22 -10.87
N ILE A 111 61.12 93.46 -11.38
CA ILE A 111 61.01 93.13 -12.80
C ILE A 111 59.79 93.86 -13.38
N ASP A 112 59.94 94.41 -14.58
CA ASP A 112 58.89 95.18 -15.29
C ASP A 112 58.36 96.40 -14.54
N HIS A 113 59.15 96.95 -13.65
CA HIS A 113 58.89 98.25 -13.08
C HIS A 113 59.44 99.33 -14.00
N GLU A 114 58.77 100.47 -14.03
CA GLU A 114 59.24 101.66 -14.74
C GLU A 114 60.26 102.41 -13.89
N HIS A 115 59.86 102.78 -12.67
CA HIS A 115 60.70 103.41 -11.67
C HIS A 115 60.00 103.50 -10.31
N LEU A 116 60.82 103.68 -9.27
CA LEU A 116 60.43 103.98 -7.89
C LEU A 116 60.79 105.43 -7.60
N PHE A 117 59.85 106.21 -7.08
CA PHE A 117 60.06 107.65 -6.95
C PHE A 117 59.30 108.25 -5.76
N VAL A 118 59.94 109.26 -5.17
CA VAL A 118 59.46 110.02 -4.03
C VAL A 118 59.12 111.42 -4.50
N LEU A 119 57.95 111.91 -4.12
CA LEU A 119 57.41 113.18 -4.53
C LEU A 119 57.20 114.08 -3.31
N ASP A 120 57.44 115.37 -3.48
CA ASP A 120 57.01 116.37 -2.52
C ASP A 120 55.49 116.60 -2.57
N ARG A 121 54.97 117.40 -1.63
CA ARG A 121 53.54 117.73 -1.55
C ARG A 121 53.00 118.47 -2.77
N ASN A 122 53.86 119.02 -3.63
CA ASN A 122 53.48 119.70 -4.86
C ASN A 122 53.58 118.79 -6.09
N GLY A 123 53.93 117.51 -5.90
CA GLY A 123 53.99 116.50 -6.95
C GLY A 123 55.29 116.51 -7.72
N LEU A 124 56.33 117.21 -7.24
CA LEU A 124 57.65 117.21 -7.86
C LEU A 124 58.51 116.06 -7.31
N SER A 125 59.19 115.33 -8.20
CA SER A 125 60.07 114.23 -7.82
C SER A 125 61.33 114.73 -7.10
N ILE A 126 61.50 114.28 -5.87
CA ILE A 126 62.65 114.61 -5.01
C ILE A 126 63.74 113.56 -5.04
N CYS A 127 63.36 112.28 -5.14
CA CYS A 127 64.26 111.15 -5.27
C CYS A 127 63.64 110.16 -6.24
N ASP A 128 64.45 109.57 -7.12
CA ASP A 128 63.94 108.65 -8.14
C ASP A 128 65.01 107.61 -8.46
N SER A 129 64.61 106.34 -8.62
CA SER A 129 65.51 105.29 -9.10
C SER A 129 66.09 105.61 -10.48
N ASN A 130 65.36 106.38 -11.28
CA ASN A 130 65.83 107.02 -12.49
C ASN A 130 66.22 108.48 -12.20
N PHE A 131 67.51 108.70 -11.94
CA PHE A 131 68.11 109.99 -11.62
C PHE A 131 67.77 111.13 -12.59
N LYS A 132 67.39 110.84 -13.84
CA LYS A 132 66.99 111.86 -14.82
C LYS A 132 65.70 112.59 -14.43
N ASN A 133 64.87 111.98 -13.59
CA ASN A 133 63.56 112.50 -13.21
C ASN A 133 63.60 113.41 -11.97
N ILE A 134 64.70 113.38 -11.21
CA ILE A 134 64.88 114.21 -10.00
C ILE A 134 64.79 115.69 -10.40
N ASN A 135 63.95 116.45 -9.70
CA ASN A 135 63.64 117.85 -9.97
C ASN A 135 63.02 118.14 -11.36
N LYS A 136 62.56 117.12 -12.10
CA LYS A 136 61.96 117.29 -13.44
C LYS A 136 60.57 116.70 -13.57
N LEU A 137 60.35 115.53 -12.99
CA LEU A 137 59.06 114.87 -13.06
C LEU A 137 58.07 115.57 -12.12
N ASN A 138 56.97 116.07 -12.67
CA ASN A 138 55.84 116.59 -11.91
C ASN A 138 54.55 115.84 -12.28
N ILE A 139 53.89 115.26 -11.29
CA ILE A 139 52.66 114.48 -11.47
C ILE A 139 51.46 115.00 -10.68
N LYS A 140 51.46 116.30 -10.33
CA LYS A 140 50.39 116.94 -9.56
C LYS A 140 48.99 116.74 -10.16
N ASP A 141 48.89 116.66 -11.48
CA ASP A 141 47.63 116.49 -12.22
C ASP A 141 47.08 115.07 -12.20
N ARG A 142 47.83 114.08 -11.68
CA ARG A 142 47.40 112.68 -11.70
C ARG A 142 46.46 112.36 -10.53
N PRO A 143 45.31 111.71 -10.76
CA PRO A 143 44.35 111.36 -9.70
C PRO A 143 44.94 110.51 -8.57
N TYR A 144 45.81 109.55 -8.90
CA TYR A 144 46.42 108.67 -7.89
C TYR A 144 47.33 109.41 -6.91
N PHE A 145 47.99 110.49 -7.37
CA PHE A 145 48.81 111.34 -6.51
C PHE A 145 47.94 112.16 -5.55
N GLN A 146 46.82 112.71 -6.02
CA GLN A 146 45.87 113.44 -5.18
C GLN A 146 45.25 112.55 -4.09
N ARG A 147 44.87 111.32 -4.44
CA ARG A 147 44.38 110.32 -3.46
C ARG A 147 45.44 109.96 -2.42
N ALA A 148 46.70 109.82 -2.84
CA ALA A 148 47.79 109.59 -1.90
C ALA A 148 47.98 110.78 -0.94
N LEU A 149 47.87 112.02 -1.43
CA LEU A 149 47.92 113.22 -0.59
C LEU A 149 46.72 113.38 0.37
N SER A 150 45.56 112.78 0.08
CA SER A 150 44.45 112.69 1.04
C SER A 150 44.63 111.60 2.10
N GLY A 151 45.73 110.83 2.03
CA GLY A 151 46.09 109.82 3.01
C GLY A 151 45.79 108.39 2.60
N GLU A 152 45.40 108.15 1.35
CA GLU A 152 44.99 106.84 0.83
C GLU A 152 46.10 106.20 -0.01
N THR A 153 46.60 105.02 0.41
CA THR A 153 47.38 104.17 -0.50
C THR A 153 46.47 103.64 -1.59
N ASN A 154 46.75 103.98 -2.84
CA ASN A 154 45.88 103.65 -3.97
C ASN A 154 46.67 103.20 -5.19
N ILE A 155 46.01 102.46 -6.07
CA ILE A 155 46.54 102.00 -7.35
C ILE A 155 45.84 102.79 -8.46
N SER A 156 46.60 103.30 -9.41
CA SER A 156 46.03 103.96 -10.58
C SER A 156 45.34 102.93 -11.48
N GLY A 157 44.31 103.37 -12.19
CA GLY A 157 43.96 102.68 -13.43
C GLY A 157 45.15 102.71 -14.40
N THR A 158 44.99 102.07 -15.54
CA THR A 158 46.01 102.06 -16.58
C THR A 158 46.15 103.41 -17.24
N ILE A 159 47.36 103.94 -17.14
CA ILE A 159 47.68 105.26 -17.66
C ILE A 159 48.90 105.15 -18.58
N VAL A 160 48.96 106.06 -19.54
CA VAL A 160 50.18 106.27 -20.31
C VAL A 160 51.19 107.01 -19.44
N SER A 161 52.37 106.43 -19.25
CA SER A 161 53.44 107.01 -18.47
C SER A 161 53.92 108.35 -19.06
N LYS A 162 54.18 109.34 -18.19
CA LYS A 162 54.83 110.59 -18.59
C LYS A 162 56.34 110.46 -18.80
N VAL A 163 56.93 109.33 -18.41
CA VAL A 163 58.38 109.07 -18.49
C VAL A 163 58.75 108.51 -19.85
N ASP A 164 58.03 107.48 -20.33
CA ASP A 164 58.39 106.77 -21.56
C ASP A 164 57.23 106.49 -22.54
N GLY A 165 55.99 106.88 -22.19
CA GLY A 165 54.81 106.69 -23.05
C GLY A 165 54.25 105.26 -23.08
N ARG A 166 54.76 104.32 -22.27
CA ARG A 166 54.17 102.98 -22.14
C ARG A 166 53.01 102.96 -21.15
N ILE A 167 52.19 101.92 -21.22
CA ILE A 167 51.08 101.72 -20.27
C ILE A 167 51.64 101.19 -18.96
N VAL A 168 51.32 101.91 -17.89
CA VAL A 168 51.71 101.58 -16.52
C VAL A 168 50.51 101.61 -15.59
N SER A 169 50.61 100.84 -14.51
CA SER A 169 49.82 100.98 -13.31
C SER A 169 50.74 101.53 -12.22
N VAL A 170 50.30 102.58 -11.53
CA VAL A 170 51.10 103.29 -10.52
C VAL A 170 50.46 103.10 -9.17
N VAL A 171 51.21 102.52 -8.24
CA VAL A 171 50.84 102.50 -6.83
C VAL A 171 51.42 103.75 -6.18
N ALA A 172 50.60 104.47 -5.43
CA ALA A 172 51.01 105.67 -4.72
C ALA A 172 50.52 105.64 -3.28
N THR A 173 51.41 105.97 -2.34
CA THR A 173 51.15 105.94 -0.90
C THR A 173 51.67 107.22 -0.22
N PRO A 174 50.94 107.77 0.77
CA PRO A 174 51.41 108.92 1.54
C PRO A 174 52.66 108.60 2.38
N ILE A 175 53.62 109.50 2.35
CA ILE A 175 54.72 109.55 3.33
C ILE A 175 54.25 110.44 4.48
N LYS A 176 54.28 109.93 5.71
CA LYS A 176 53.82 110.64 6.91
C LYS A 176 55.00 110.94 7.84
N ASP A 177 54.96 112.08 8.53
CA ASP A 177 55.86 112.38 9.64
C ASP A 177 55.44 111.67 10.94
N ASN A 178 56.26 111.79 11.99
CA ASN A 178 56.01 111.18 13.30
C ASN A 178 54.70 111.65 13.97
N ASN A 179 54.10 112.76 13.51
CA ASN A 179 52.82 113.28 13.99
C ASN A 179 51.64 112.87 13.09
N GLY A 180 51.89 112.04 12.07
CA GLY A 180 50.89 111.56 11.12
C GLY A 180 50.56 112.54 9.99
N GLN A 181 51.24 113.68 9.87
CA GLN A 181 51.00 114.62 8.76
C GLN A 181 51.65 114.13 7.47
N ILE A 182 50.95 114.27 6.34
CA ILE A 182 51.47 113.85 5.03
C ILE A 182 52.51 114.87 4.54
N ILE A 183 53.73 114.40 4.32
CA ILE A 183 54.90 115.22 3.97
C ILE A 183 55.42 114.97 2.55
N GLY A 184 54.92 113.92 1.89
CA GLY A 184 55.26 113.56 0.51
C GLY A 184 54.46 112.34 0.07
N VAL A 185 54.78 111.82 -1.11
CA VAL A 185 54.18 110.59 -1.65
C VAL A 185 55.29 109.70 -2.18
N MET A 186 55.25 108.42 -1.81
CA MET A 186 56.08 107.38 -2.42
C MET A 186 55.25 106.69 -3.49
N ALA A 187 55.83 106.46 -4.66
CA ALA A 187 55.15 105.77 -5.75
C ALA A 187 56.08 104.79 -6.48
N ASN A 188 55.49 103.69 -6.94
CA ASN A 188 56.10 102.70 -7.81
C ASN A 188 55.20 102.50 -9.04
N SER A 189 55.80 102.62 -10.21
CA SER A 189 55.14 102.43 -11.50
C SER A 189 55.53 101.09 -12.11
N VAL A 190 54.54 100.32 -12.59
CA VAL A 190 54.70 98.95 -13.10
C VAL A 190 54.10 98.83 -14.50
N TYR A 191 54.84 98.23 -15.44
CA TYR A 191 54.35 98.03 -16.82
C TYR A 191 53.29 96.94 -16.91
N SER A 192 52.43 97.04 -17.91
CA SER A 192 51.44 95.99 -18.24
C SER A 192 52.06 94.62 -18.58
N ASP A 193 53.32 94.58 -19.01
CA ASP A 193 54.08 93.34 -19.23
C ASP A 193 54.22 92.50 -17.95
N TYR A 194 54.22 93.13 -16.77
CA TYR A 194 54.30 92.45 -15.47
C TYR A 194 53.16 91.45 -15.29
N TYR A 195 51.93 91.91 -15.51
CA TYR A 195 50.74 91.07 -15.44
C TYR A 195 50.68 90.08 -16.62
N SER A 196 51.10 90.50 -17.81
CA SER A 196 51.12 89.63 -19.01
C SER A 196 52.05 88.42 -18.86
N ARG A 197 53.21 88.59 -18.22
CA ARG A 197 54.15 87.48 -17.98
C ARG A 197 53.54 86.42 -17.07
N GLN A 198 52.78 86.85 -16.06
CA GLN A 198 52.16 85.92 -15.13
C GLN A 198 51.03 85.15 -15.81
N LEU A 199 50.14 85.86 -16.52
CA LEU A 199 49.02 85.24 -17.25
C LEU A 199 49.47 84.27 -18.34
N LYS A 200 50.63 84.48 -18.98
CA LYS A 200 51.16 83.56 -20.02
C LYS A 200 51.55 82.17 -19.49
N LYS A 201 51.72 82.00 -18.17
CA LYS A 201 52.09 80.70 -17.58
C LYS A 201 50.92 79.72 -17.54
N LEU A 202 49.69 80.23 -17.54
CA LEU A 202 48.49 79.42 -17.49
C LEU A 202 48.10 78.93 -18.89
N LYS A 203 48.00 77.61 -19.04
CA LYS A 203 47.41 76.95 -20.21
C LYS A 203 46.26 76.08 -19.74
N ILE A 204 45.08 76.28 -20.32
CA ILE A 204 43.88 75.50 -19.97
C ILE A 204 43.45 74.71 -21.19
N GLY A 205 43.69 73.40 -21.16
CA GLY A 205 43.59 72.57 -22.35
C GLY A 205 44.59 72.97 -23.42
N ASN A 206 44.27 72.67 -24.68
CA ASN A 206 45.15 72.98 -25.82
C ASN A 206 44.96 74.41 -26.33
N THR A 207 43.76 74.98 -26.14
CA THR A 207 43.35 76.24 -26.78
C THR A 207 43.01 77.36 -25.79
N GLY A 208 43.02 77.09 -24.47
CA GLY A 208 42.56 78.04 -23.47
C GLY A 208 43.66 78.94 -22.89
N PHE A 209 43.31 80.20 -22.66
CA PHE A 209 44.23 81.22 -22.16
C PHE A 209 43.51 82.34 -21.38
N PRO A 210 44.18 82.97 -20.39
CA PRO A 210 43.66 84.11 -19.66
C PRO A 210 44.05 85.45 -20.31
N TYR A 211 43.26 86.50 -20.07
CA TYR A 211 43.61 87.88 -20.35
C TYR A 211 42.89 88.84 -19.39
N LEU A 212 43.46 90.02 -19.20
CA LEU A 212 43.03 91.03 -18.23
C LEU A 212 42.59 92.31 -18.94
N VAL A 213 41.52 92.92 -18.45
CA VAL A 213 40.88 94.11 -19.02
C VAL A 213 40.72 95.17 -17.93
N ASP A 214 41.00 96.43 -18.24
CA ASP A 214 40.81 97.53 -17.28
C ASP A 214 39.34 97.93 -17.11
N SER A 215 39.11 98.85 -16.18
CA SER A 215 37.82 99.46 -15.91
C SER A 215 37.19 100.17 -17.12
N GLU A 216 37.96 100.44 -18.18
CA GLU A 216 37.48 101.06 -19.40
C GLU A 216 37.18 100.05 -20.51
N GLY A 217 37.48 98.77 -20.34
CA GLY A 217 37.28 97.72 -21.35
C GLY A 217 38.49 97.53 -22.27
N THR A 218 39.64 98.10 -21.92
CA THR A 218 40.89 98.00 -22.68
C THR A 218 41.73 96.84 -22.15
N ILE A 219 42.29 96.04 -23.05
CA ILE A 219 43.10 94.88 -22.69
C ILE A 219 44.43 95.36 -22.10
N LEU A 220 44.69 94.93 -20.87
CA LEU A 220 45.90 95.21 -20.11
C LEU A 220 46.96 94.15 -20.27
N ALA A 221 46.54 92.88 -20.21
CA ALA A 221 47.45 91.77 -20.27
C ALA A 221 46.83 90.66 -21.10
N HIS A 222 47.57 90.20 -22.10
CA HIS A 222 47.10 89.17 -23.03
C HIS A 222 48.31 88.37 -23.56
N PRO A 223 48.16 87.05 -23.82
CA PRO A 223 49.25 86.23 -24.35
C PRO A 223 49.78 86.72 -25.70
N ASP A 224 48.88 87.23 -26.56
CA ASP A 224 49.22 87.99 -27.76
C ASP A 224 49.44 89.47 -27.42
N LYS A 225 50.69 89.93 -27.60
CA LYS A 225 51.09 91.32 -27.33
C LYS A 225 50.37 92.34 -28.21
N ASN A 226 49.92 91.96 -29.41
CA ASN A 226 49.23 92.86 -30.33
C ASN A 226 47.78 93.16 -29.91
N ALA A 227 47.26 92.46 -28.90
CA ALA A 227 45.94 92.68 -28.33
C ALA A 227 45.95 93.71 -27.19
N ILE A 228 47.10 93.93 -26.54
CA ILE A 228 47.26 94.94 -25.48
C ILE A 228 46.95 96.31 -26.09
N THR A 229 46.28 97.19 -25.34
CA THR A 229 45.78 98.53 -25.76
C THR A 229 44.52 98.54 -26.63
N LYS A 230 44.03 97.39 -27.11
CA LYS A 230 42.76 97.29 -27.84
C LYS A 230 41.59 97.03 -26.90
N LYS A 231 40.36 97.31 -27.35
CA LYS A 231 39.14 96.91 -26.62
C LYS A 231 38.97 95.39 -26.65
N ALA A 232 38.37 94.84 -25.59
CA ALA A 232 38.03 93.42 -25.55
C ALA A 232 37.08 93.05 -26.71
N GLY A 233 37.44 92.03 -27.49
CA GLY A 233 36.64 91.57 -28.63
C GLY A 233 35.41 90.73 -28.26
N SER A 234 35.15 90.51 -26.96
CA SER A 234 34.03 89.74 -26.45
C SER A 234 32.88 90.66 -26.03
N SER A 235 31.68 90.42 -26.58
CA SER A 235 30.45 91.10 -26.16
C SER A 235 30.12 90.86 -24.68
N LEU A 236 30.44 89.67 -24.18
CA LEU A 236 30.27 89.32 -22.76
C LEU A 236 31.16 90.18 -21.86
N ILE A 237 32.46 90.28 -22.14
CA ILE A 237 33.37 91.08 -21.31
C ILE A 237 33.04 92.56 -21.39
N ASN A 238 32.63 93.06 -22.57
CA ASN A 238 32.20 94.44 -22.71
C ASN A 238 30.96 94.74 -21.84
N SER A 239 29.98 93.82 -21.79
CA SER A 239 28.79 93.97 -20.92
C SER A 239 29.13 93.91 -19.42
N VAL A 240 30.10 93.08 -19.04
CA VAL A 240 30.61 92.97 -17.67
C VAL A 240 31.28 94.27 -17.23
N VAL A 241 32.15 94.83 -18.08
CA VAL A 241 32.81 96.11 -17.81
C VAL A 241 31.80 97.26 -17.67
N GLU A 242 30.77 97.31 -18.51
CA GLU A 242 29.70 98.32 -18.39
C GLU A 242 28.90 98.19 -17.08
N SER A 243 28.67 96.96 -16.62
CA SER A 243 27.95 96.68 -15.37
C SER A 243 28.76 97.15 -14.16
N ILE A 244 30.06 96.86 -14.14
CA ILE A 244 31.00 97.35 -13.11
C ILE A 244 31.05 98.88 -13.07
N LYS A 245 31.07 99.54 -14.24
CA LYS A 245 31.03 101.02 -14.33
C LYS A 245 29.77 101.64 -13.72
N LYS A 246 28.63 100.95 -13.76
CA LYS A 246 27.36 101.38 -13.17
C LYS A 246 27.27 101.08 -11.67
N GLY A 247 28.28 100.42 -11.09
CA GLY A 247 28.30 100.01 -9.69
C GLY A 247 27.47 98.75 -9.41
N GLU A 248 27.21 97.92 -10.43
CA GLU A 248 26.49 96.65 -10.27
C GLU A 248 27.43 95.56 -9.74
N ASP A 249 26.94 94.70 -8.83
CA ASP A 249 27.68 93.55 -8.31
C ASP A 249 27.78 92.44 -9.38
N VAL A 250 28.96 92.24 -9.96
CA VAL A 250 29.17 91.25 -11.02
C VAL A 250 29.77 89.96 -10.47
N LYS A 251 28.94 88.92 -10.43
CA LYS A 251 29.37 87.58 -10.02
C LYS A 251 30.16 86.88 -11.12
N ALA A 252 31.16 86.11 -10.72
CA ALA A 252 31.92 85.26 -11.62
C ALA A 252 31.00 84.22 -12.28
N ASP A 253 31.12 84.07 -13.59
CA ASP A 253 30.30 83.14 -14.37
C ASP A 253 31.06 82.63 -15.59
N VAL A 254 30.58 81.54 -16.18
CA VAL A 254 31.10 80.93 -17.41
C VAL A 254 30.00 80.82 -18.44
N LYS A 255 30.15 81.48 -19.59
CA LYS A 255 29.19 81.40 -20.69
C LYS A 255 29.86 80.95 -21.98
N ALA A 256 29.07 80.24 -22.79
CA ALA A 256 29.44 80.01 -24.19
C ALA A 256 29.24 81.32 -24.96
N VAL A 257 30.24 81.73 -25.72
CA VAL A 257 30.28 82.99 -26.46
C VAL A 257 30.95 82.77 -27.80
N GLU A 258 30.57 83.56 -28.77
CA GLU A 258 31.26 83.60 -30.05
C GLU A 258 32.33 84.70 -30.02
N ILE A 259 33.59 84.31 -30.22
CA ILE A 259 34.72 85.24 -30.29
C ILE A 259 35.44 84.96 -31.61
N GLN A 260 35.47 85.95 -32.51
CA GLN A 260 36.14 85.86 -33.81
C GLN A 260 35.66 84.67 -34.69
N GLY A 261 34.36 84.35 -34.66
CA GLY A 261 33.77 83.30 -35.51
C GLY A 261 33.91 81.86 -34.96
N SER A 262 34.40 81.69 -33.74
CA SER A 262 34.49 80.38 -33.07
C SER A 262 33.74 80.42 -31.73
N GLU A 263 32.95 79.37 -31.46
CA GLU A 263 32.32 79.20 -30.16
C GLU A 263 33.37 78.82 -29.09
N ARG A 264 33.42 79.62 -28.05
CA ARG A 264 34.34 79.47 -26.92
C ARG A 264 33.54 79.48 -25.61
N LEU A 265 34.00 78.72 -24.63
CA LEU A 265 33.60 78.93 -23.24
C LEU A 265 34.46 80.03 -22.65
N GLN A 266 33.82 81.04 -22.07
CA GLN A 266 34.47 82.19 -21.48
C GLN A 266 34.03 82.36 -20.02
N ALA A 267 35.01 82.27 -19.12
CA ALA A 267 34.88 82.66 -17.73
C ALA A 267 35.33 84.11 -17.52
N TYR A 268 34.74 84.78 -16.55
CA TYR A 268 35.14 86.12 -16.13
C TYR A 268 35.00 86.31 -14.63
N ILE A 269 35.82 87.19 -14.07
CA ILE A 269 35.75 87.61 -12.68
C ILE A 269 36.31 89.03 -12.51
N GLU A 270 35.69 89.80 -11.61
CA GLU A 270 36.12 91.14 -11.26
C GLU A 270 37.24 91.12 -10.20
N ILE A 271 38.13 92.11 -10.28
CA ILE A 271 39.13 92.46 -9.27
C ILE A 271 38.71 93.78 -8.60
N PRO A 272 38.09 93.72 -7.39
CA PRO A 272 37.35 94.85 -6.81
C PRO A 272 38.16 96.11 -6.48
N GLU A 273 39.47 96.01 -6.20
CA GLU A 273 40.27 97.18 -5.81
C GLU A 273 40.61 98.11 -6.98
N VAL A 274 40.57 97.59 -8.21
CA VAL A 274 40.98 98.30 -9.43
C VAL A 274 39.93 98.22 -10.54
N ASN A 275 38.79 97.57 -10.28
CA ASN A 275 37.71 97.31 -11.22
C ASN A 275 38.19 96.67 -12.54
N TRP A 276 39.21 95.82 -12.46
CA TRP A 276 39.72 95.08 -13.62
C TRP A 276 38.94 93.78 -13.79
N VAL A 277 38.73 93.35 -15.03
CA VAL A 277 38.07 92.09 -15.36
C VAL A 277 39.12 91.12 -15.87
N LEU A 278 39.30 90.02 -15.13
CA LEU A 278 40.08 88.89 -15.60
C LEU A 278 39.14 87.95 -16.36
N SER A 279 39.53 87.56 -17.56
CA SER A 279 38.79 86.61 -18.38
C SER A 279 39.65 85.44 -18.78
N VAL A 280 39.04 84.26 -18.83
CA VAL A 280 39.66 83.03 -19.29
C VAL A 280 38.80 82.42 -20.37
N VAL A 281 39.37 82.17 -21.55
CA VAL A 281 38.64 81.63 -22.70
C VAL A 281 39.20 80.27 -23.10
N ARG A 282 38.35 79.38 -23.62
CA ARG A 282 38.75 78.08 -24.24
C ARG A 282 37.80 77.69 -25.36
N ASP A 283 38.32 77.07 -26.41
CA ASP A 283 37.54 76.62 -27.56
C ASP A 283 36.70 75.37 -27.25
N ILE A 284 35.42 75.34 -27.68
CA ILE A 284 34.53 74.19 -27.48
C ILE A 284 35.02 72.96 -28.26
N SER A 285 35.74 73.16 -29.37
CA SER A 285 36.30 72.06 -30.17
C SER A 285 37.26 71.14 -29.38
N ASP A 286 37.96 71.67 -28.38
CA ASP A 286 38.89 70.95 -27.50
C ASP A 286 38.15 69.97 -26.54
N ILE A 287 36.85 70.18 -26.30
CA ILE A 287 36.00 69.30 -25.46
C ILE A 287 35.49 68.09 -26.28
N ASN A 288 35.29 68.27 -27.58
CA ASN A 288 34.75 67.25 -28.49
C ASN A 288 35.77 66.16 -28.87
N GLU A 289 37.07 66.41 -28.71
CA GLU A 289 38.11 65.42 -29.02
C GLU A 289 38.19 64.32 -27.96
N SER A 290 38.10 64.68 -26.67
CA SER A 290 38.07 63.71 -25.56
C SER A 290 36.84 62.78 -25.61
N SER A 291 35.70 63.31 -26.05
CA SER A 291 34.44 62.55 -26.16
C SER A 291 34.45 61.48 -27.26
N ARG A 292 35.22 61.67 -28.35
CA ARG A 292 35.29 60.71 -29.47
C ARG A 292 36.16 59.48 -29.16
N ASN A 293 37.22 59.64 -28.38
CA ASN A 293 38.05 58.51 -27.93
C ASN A 293 37.28 57.60 -26.95
N MET A 294 36.42 58.17 -26.12
CA MET A 294 35.56 57.42 -25.20
C MET A 294 34.52 56.55 -25.94
N LEU A 295 33.93 57.08 -27.03
CA LEU A 295 32.99 56.34 -27.87
C LEU A 295 33.63 55.10 -28.51
N ARG A 296 34.87 55.21 -29.00
CA ARG A 296 35.61 54.08 -29.62
C ARG A 296 35.92 52.97 -28.61
N MET A 297 36.32 53.34 -27.39
CA MET A 297 36.59 52.36 -26.32
C MET A 297 35.32 51.57 -25.93
N ASN A 298 34.17 52.24 -25.83
CA ASN A 298 32.90 51.60 -25.50
C ASN A 298 32.42 50.63 -26.60
N LEU A 299 32.62 50.94 -27.87
CA LEU A 299 32.27 50.05 -28.98
C LEU A 299 33.08 48.76 -28.97
N ILE A 300 34.39 48.84 -28.70
CA ILE A 300 35.27 47.65 -28.62
C ILE A 300 34.86 46.75 -27.46
N MET A 301 34.63 47.32 -26.27
CA MET A 301 34.17 46.58 -25.09
C MET A 301 32.83 45.88 -25.32
N THR A 302 31.91 46.53 -26.05
CA THR A 302 30.59 45.95 -26.38
C THR A 302 30.74 44.73 -27.29
N ILE A 303 31.60 44.80 -28.31
CA ILE A 303 31.86 43.66 -29.22
C ILE A 303 32.48 42.49 -28.45
N ILE A 304 33.46 42.75 -27.58
CA ILE A 304 34.10 41.70 -26.75
C ILE A 304 33.08 41.02 -25.83
N ALA A 305 32.21 41.81 -25.19
CA ALA A 305 31.18 41.28 -24.30
C ALA A 305 30.15 40.40 -25.04
N ILE A 306 29.78 40.75 -26.28
CA ILE A 306 28.89 39.93 -27.12
C ILE A 306 29.54 38.58 -27.45
N VAL A 307 30.83 38.57 -27.79
CA VAL A 307 31.57 37.32 -28.09
C VAL A 307 31.64 36.42 -26.86
N ILE A 308 31.97 36.99 -25.69
CA ILE A 308 32.02 36.25 -24.42
C ILE A 308 30.64 35.68 -24.05
N ALA A 309 29.57 36.48 -24.17
CA ALA A 309 28.21 36.03 -23.92
C ALA A 309 27.78 34.89 -24.86
N GLY A 310 28.20 34.93 -26.13
CA GLY A 310 27.98 33.85 -27.09
C GLY A 310 28.67 32.54 -26.68
N VAL A 311 29.94 32.60 -26.28
CA VAL A 311 30.72 31.43 -25.84
C VAL A 311 30.12 30.83 -24.57
N ILE A 312 29.81 31.66 -23.56
CA ILE A 312 29.18 31.22 -22.31
C ILE A 312 27.79 30.62 -22.58
N GLY A 313 26.99 31.26 -23.43
CA GLY A 313 25.65 30.78 -23.79
C GLY A 313 25.68 29.39 -24.46
N VAL A 314 26.67 29.14 -25.34
CA VAL A 314 26.86 27.82 -25.95
C VAL A 314 27.35 26.79 -24.94
N ALA A 315 28.25 27.15 -24.02
CA ALA A 315 28.76 26.26 -22.99
C ALA A 315 27.65 25.81 -22.02
N ILE A 316 26.88 26.77 -21.48
CA ILE A 316 25.72 26.49 -20.60
C ILE A 316 24.68 25.64 -21.35
N SER A 317 24.39 25.99 -22.59
CA SER A 317 23.42 25.23 -23.38
C SER A 317 23.88 23.80 -23.63
N ARG A 318 25.15 23.55 -23.92
CA ARG A 318 25.68 22.18 -24.07
C ARG A 318 25.63 21.39 -22.78
N ASN A 319 25.94 22.02 -21.65
CA ASN A 319 25.99 21.36 -20.35
C ASN A 319 24.59 20.98 -19.81
N ILE A 320 23.55 21.70 -20.20
CA ILE A 320 22.16 21.41 -19.79
C ILE A 320 21.44 20.53 -20.84
N THR A 321 21.50 20.89 -22.13
CA THR A 321 20.65 20.23 -23.13
C THR A 321 21.17 18.89 -23.62
N THR A 322 22.45 18.58 -23.42
CA THR A 322 23.01 17.27 -23.83
C THR A 322 22.62 16.17 -22.83
N PRO A 323 22.78 16.35 -21.50
CA PRO A 323 22.29 15.38 -20.52
C PRO A 323 20.76 15.21 -20.56
N ILE A 324 20.00 16.30 -20.70
CA ILE A 324 18.53 16.21 -20.88
C ILE A 324 18.17 15.42 -22.15
N GLY A 325 18.94 15.58 -23.23
CA GLY A 325 18.73 14.84 -24.47
C GLY A 325 18.95 13.33 -24.29
N LYS A 326 20.07 12.95 -23.64
CA LYS A 326 20.35 11.55 -23.31
C LYS A 326 19.30 10.94 -22.37
N LEU A 327 18.90 11.68 -21.34
CA LEU A 327 17.87 11.21 -20.40
C LEU A 327 16.50 11.05 -21.09
N ALA A 328 16.16 11.92 -22.05
CA ALA A 328 14.98 11.75 -22.87
C ALA A 328 15.06 10.51 -23.77
N GLU A 329 16.25 10.17 -24.28
CA GLU A 329 16.52 8.96 -25.05
C GLU A 329 16.35 7.69 -24.18
N TYR A 330 16.93 7.67 -22.97
CA TYR A 330 16.73 6.59 -22.01
C TYR A 330 15.26 6.47 -21.55
N MET A 331 14.56 7.59 -21.39
CA MET A 331 13.11 7.58 -21.12
C MET A 331 12.30 7.03 -22.29
N GLU A 332 12.70 7.32 -23.53
CA GLU A 332 12.06 6.78 -24.74
C GLU A 332 12.27 5.26 -24.83
N GLU A 333 13.49 4.78 -24.60
CA GLU A 333 13.83 3.35 -24.52
C GLU A 333 13.01 2.64 -23.42
N ALA A 334 12.98 3.19 -22.20
CA ALA A 334 12.16 2.67 -21.10
C ALA A 334 10.65 2.69 -21.41
N SER A 335 10.16 3.70 -22.12
CA SER A 335 8.74 3.78 -22.51
C SER A 335 8.36 2.76 -23.57
N ASN A 336 9.32 2.32 -24.39
CA ASN A 336 9.15 1.27 -25.40
C ASN A 336 9.31 -0.14 -24.81
N GLY A 337 9.53 -0.25 -23.49
CA GLY A 337 9.61 -1.52 -22.77
C GLY A 337 11.02 -1.96 -22.41
N ASP A 338 12.07 -1.24 -22.80
CA ASP A 338 13.44 -1.59 -22.42
C ASP A 338 13.78 -1.08 -21.01
N LEU A 339 13.66 -1.97 -20.02
CA LEU A 339 13.98 -1.70 -18.62
C LEU A 339 15.42 -2.09 -18.24
N SER A 340 16.26 -2.44 -19.21
CA SER A 340 17.70 -2.66 -19.01
C SER A 340 18.48 -1.33 -18.94
N VAL A 341 17.84 -0.24 -19.39
CA VAL A 341 18.47 1.08 -19.51
C VAL A 341 18.76 1.73 -18.17
N GLU A 342 19.95 2.30 -18.04
CA GLU A 342 20.40 3.02 -16.86
C GLU A 342 21.07 4.35 -17.27
N SER A 343 20.66 5.44 -16.63
CA SER A 343 21.27 6.73 -16.89
C SER A 343 22.65 6.83 -16.23
N ASP A 344 23.66 7.14 -17.04
CA ASP A 344 25.06 7.35 -16.64
C ASP A 344 25.38 8.80 -16.24
N ILE A 345 24.35 9.66 -16.14
CA ILE A 345 24.52 11.10 -15.91
C ILE A 345 24.94 11.35 -14.47
N ASN A 346 26.25 11.56 -14.28
CA ASN A 346 26.85 11.97 -13.01
C ASN A 346 26.97 13.50 -12.91
N SER A 347 25.89 14.14 -12.49
CA SER A 347 25.87 15.57 -12.14
C SER A 347 25.58 15.77 -10.65
N LYS A 348 26.00 16.90 -10.09
CA LYS A 348 25.74 17.28 -8.69
C LYS A 348 24.61 18.30 -8.54
N ASP A 349 23.86 18.51 -9.62
CA ASP A 349 22.73 19.44 -9.71
C ASP A 349 21.42 18.67 -9.96
N GLU A 350 20.36 19.39 -10.32
CA GLU A 350 19.03 18.83 -10.56
C GLU A 350 19.02 17.76 -11.67
N LEU A 351 20.01 17.75 -12.58
CA LEU A 351 20.12 16.72 -13.61
C LEU A 351 20.59 15.38 -13.03
N GLY A 352 21.43 15.41 -12.00
CA GLY A 352 21.86 14.20 -11.28
C GLY A 352 20.74 13.61 -10.44
N GLU A 353 19.95 14.47 -9.77
CA GLU A 353 18.76 14.05 -9.04
C GLU A 353 17.69 13.45 -9.97
N LEU A 354 17.50 14.04 -11.15
CA LEU A 354 16.58 13.53 -12.17
C LEU A 354 17.04 12.19 -12.76
N SER A 355 18.33 12.04 -13.02
CA SER A 355 18.97 10.77 -13.44
C SER A 355 18.77 9.66 -12.39
N SER A 356 19.05 9.97 -11.12
CA SER A 356 18.85 9.03 -10.02
C SER A 356 17.38 8.64 -9.86
N SER A 357 16.46 9.61 -9.95
CA SER A 357 15.01 9.36 -9.87
C SER A 357 14.51 8.50 -11.02
N PHE A 358 15.04 8.72 -12.23
CA PHE A 358 14.76 7.87 -13.39
C PHE A 358 15.24 6.43 -13.16
N ASN A 359 16.48 6.21 -12.69
CA ASN A 359 17.00 4.87 -12.41
C ASN A 359 16.16 4.16 -11.32
N VAL A 360 15.75 4.86 -10.27
CA VAL A 360 14.85 4.32 -9.23
C VAL A 360 13.50 3.91 -9.82
N MET A 361 12.92 4.74 -10.70
CA MET A 361 11.66 4.43 -11.39
C MET A 361 11.79 3.16 -12.25
N VAL A 362 12.82 3.08 -13.09
CA VAL A 362 13.09 1.91 -13.95
C VAL A 362 13.29 0.66 -13.09
N ALA A 363 14.08 0.75 -12.02
CA ALA A 363 14.30 -0.35 -11.09
C ALA A 363 13.00 -0.84 -10.42
N LYS A 364 12.11 0.09 -10.03
CA LYS A 364 10.81 -0.25 -9.43
C LYS A 364 9.84 -0.88 -10.44
N ILE A 365 9.84 -0.42 -11.68
CA ILE A 365 9.05 -1.04 -12.76
C ILE A 365 9.59 -2.45 -13.05
N LYS A 366 10.92 -2.61 -13.15
CA LYS A 366 11.59 -3.90 -13.30
C LYS A 366 11.23 -4.88 -12.17
N GLU A 367 11.27 -4.44 -10.91
CA GLU A 367 10.84 -5.24 -9.76
C GLU A 367 9.38 -5.70 -9.88
N LEU A 368 8.50 -4.80 -10.37
CA LEU A 368 7.08 -5.08 -10.56
C LEU A 368 6.84 -6.09 -11.69
N VAL A 369 7.54 -5.95 -12.83
CA VAL A 369 7.50 -6.90 -13.95
C VAL A 369 7.97 -8.29 -13.52
N VAL A 370 9.09 -8.39 -12.79
CA VAL A 370 9.59 -9.67 -12.23
C VAL A 370 8.57 -10.30 -11.29
N LYS A 371 7.95 -9.50 -10.41
CA LYS A 371 6.95 -9.98 -9.45
C LYS A 371 5.65 -10.45 -10.13
N ILE A 372 5.21 -9.77 -11.19
CA ILE A 372 4.09 -10.23 -12.03
C ILE A 372 4.47 -11.55 -12.69
N ASN A 373 5.66 -11.67 -13.29
CA ASN A 373 6.10 -12.88 -13.96
C ASN A 373 6.14 -14.09 -13.01
N SER A 374 6.70 -13.90 -11.81
CA SER A 374 6.66 -14.92 -10.75
C SER A 374 5.23 -15.29 -10.33
N SER A 375 4.34 -14.30 -10.19
CA SER A 375 2.94 -14.54 -9.82
C SER A 375 2.18 -15.32 -10.90
N MET A 376 2.41 -15.00 -12.19
CA MET A 376 1.83 -15.73 -13.32
C MET A 376 2.27 -17.20 -13.33
N ASN A 377 3.55 -17.49 -13.08
CA ASN A 377 4.03 -18.87 -13.00
C ASN A 377 3.35 -19.66 -11.88
N ILE A 378 3.13 -19.02 -10.72
CA ILE A 378 2.37 -19.63 -9.61
C ILE A 378 0.91 -19.88 -10.01
N VAL A 379 0.25 -18.90 -10.63
CA VAL A 379 -1.15 -19.04 -11.10
C VAL A 379 -1.26 -20.14 -12.16
N SER A 380 -0.34 -20.19 -13.13
CA SER A 380 -0.26 -21.23 -14.16
C SER A 380 -0.09 -22.62 -13.55
N SER A 381 0.87 -22.78 -12.63
CA SER A 381 1.07 -24.04 -11.91
C SER A 381 -0.18 -24.45 -11.12
N THR A 382 -0.80 -23.51 -10.42
CA THR A 382 -2.01 -23.75 -9.63
C THR A 382 -3.19 -24.14 -10.53
N ALA A 383 -3.36 -23.48 -11.67
CA ALA A 383 -4.36 -23.81 -12.66
C ALA A 383 -4.15 -25.23 -13.20
N SER A 384 -2.91 -25.62 -13.52
CA SER A 384 -2.60 -26.97 -13.98
C SER A 384 -2.92 -28.04 -12.92
N THR A 385 -2.59 -27.80 -11.65
CA THR A 385 -2.97 -28.69 -10.55
C THR A 385 -4.49 -28.75 -10.36
N LEU A 386 -5.20 -27.64 -10.60
CA LEU A 386 -6.65 -27.58 -10.50
C LEU A 386 -7.34 -28.37 -11.63
N VAL A 387 -6.77 -28.41 -12.84
CA VAL A 387 -7.23 -29.31 -13.93
C VAL A 387 -7.13 -30.77 -13.47
N GLU A 388 -5.96 -31.20 -13.01
CA GLU A 388 -5.73 -32.58 -12.56
C GLU A 388 -6.67 -32.97 -11.40
N THR A 389 -6.83 -32.06 -10.43
CA THR A 389 -7.75 -32.26 -9.31
C THR A 389 -9.20 -32.36 -9.80
N SER A 390 -9.58 -31.56 -10.80
CA SER A 390 -10.91 -31.57 -11.37
C SER A 390 -11.22 -32.87 -12.10
N GLU A 391 -10.27 -33.38 -12.88
CA GLU A 391 -10.37 -34.67 -13.56
C GLU A 391 -10.49 -35.82 -12.55
N ASN A 392 -9.63 -35.85 -11.53
CA ASN A 392 -9.68 -36.87 -10.48
C ASN A 392 -11.00 -36.84 -9.68
N THR A 393 -11.52 -35.64 -9.40
CA THR A 393 -12.81 -35.48 -8.72
C THR A 393 -13.95 -35.98 -9.60
N THR A 394 -13.90 -35.75 -10.91
CA THR A 394 -14.90 -36.25 -11.87
C THR A 394 -14.92 -37.78 -11.90
N LEU A 395 -13.76 -38.43 -11.93
CA LEU A 395 -13.67 -39.90 -11.85
C LEU A 395 -14.26 -40.44 -10.54
N SER A 396 -14.03 -39.74 -9.42
CA SER A 396 -14.59 -40.11 -8.12
C SER A 396 -16.12 -39.97 -8.10
N ILE A 397 -16.65 -38.92 -8.73
CA ILE A 397 -18.10 -38.69 -8.90
C ILE A 397 -18.71 -39.82 -9.73
N GLU A 398 -18.07 -40.26 -10.82
CA GLU A 398 -18.55 -41.40 -11.63
C GLU A 398 -18.60 -42.71 -10.83
N GLU A 399 -17.61 -42.95 -9.97
CA GLU A 399 -17.60 -44.13 -9.09
C GLU A 399 -18.69 -44.07 -8.02
N VAL A 400 -18.94 -42.88 -7.44
CA VAL A 400 -20.07 -42.63 -6.54
C VAL A 400 -21.40 -42.88 -7.25
N ALA A 401 -21.60 -42.33 -8.46
CA ALA A 401 -22.81 -42.53 -9.25
C ALA A 401 -23.10 -44.02 -9.48
N LYS A 402 -22.08 -44.78 -9.87
CA LYS A 402 -22.19 -46.22 -10.07
C LYS A 402 -22.58 -46.95 -8.79
N THR A 403 -21.96 -46.58 -7.66
CA THR A 403 -22.24 -47.19 -6.36
C THR A 403 -23.68 -46.90 -5.92
N VAL A 404 -24.14 -45.67 -6.09
CA VAL A 404 -25.52 -45.24 -5.78
C VAL A 404 -26.53 -46.01 -6.64
N GLN A 405 -26.23 -46.21 -7.92
CA GLN A 405 -27.07 -47.01 -8.82
C GLN A 405 -27.16 -48.47 -8.36
N GLN A 406 -26.05 -49.05 -7.86
CA GLN A 406 -26.05 -50.38 -7.28
C GLN A 406 -26.86 -50.45 -5.98
N ILE A 407 -26.83 -49.41 -5.14
CA ILE A 407 -27.63 -49.34 -3.91
C ILE A 407 -29.12 -49.25 -4.25
N ALA A 408 -29.51 -48.43 -5.21
CA ALA A 408 -30.89 -48.32 -5.68
C ALA A 408 -31.39 -49.66 -6.21
N GLN A 409 -30.60 -50.33 -7.05
CA GLN A 409 -30.93 -51.66 -7.56
C GLN A 409 -31.04 -52.69 -6.43
N GLY A 410 -30.09 -52.72 -5.50
CA GLY A 410 -30.12 -53.62 -4.34
C GLY A 410 -31.34 -53.39 -3.43
N SER A 411 -31.77 -52.13 -3.29
CA SER A 411 -32.98 -51.77 -2.52
C SER A 411 -34.27 -52.25 -3.22
N SER A 412 -34.31 -52.16 -4.55
CA SER A 412 -35.41 -52.71 -5.35
C SER A 412 -35.47 -54.23 -5.28
N GLU A 413 -34.32 -54.91 -5.38
CA GLU A 413 -34.22 -56.37 -5.23
C GLU A 413 -34.65 -56.79 -3.81
N GLN A 414 -34.22 -56.06 -2.79
CA GLN A 414 -34.63 -56.29 -1.40
C GLN A 414 -36.15 -56.15 -1.21
N SER A 415 -36.78 -55.16 -1.84
CA SER A 415 -38.24 -54.98 -1.78
C SER A 415 -38.98 -56.18 -2.40
N GLN A 416 -38.48 -56.69 -3.52
CA GLN A 416 -39.02 -57.90 -4.15
C GLN A 416 -38.85 -59.14 -3.27
N ASP A 417 -37.70 -59.28 -2.60
CA ASP A 417 -37.45 -60.37 -1.67
C ASP A 417 -38.37 -60.31 -0.45
N VAL A 418 -38.65 -59.11 0.08
CA VAL A 418 -39.61 -58.91 1.16
C VAL A 418 -41.01 -59.39 0.76
N GLU A 419 -41.46 -59.05 -0.45
CA GLU A 419 -42.74 -59.51 -1.00
C GLU A 419 -42.78 -61.05 -1.10
N ASN A 420 -41.73 -61.66 -1.62
CA ASN A 420 -41.60 -63.12 -1.73
C ASN A 420 -41.63 -63.81 -0.36
N VAL A 421 -40.97 -63.25 0.65
CA VAL A 421 -40.99 -63.81 2.02
C VAL A 421 -42.38 -63.63 2.64
N SER A 422 -43.05 -62.50 2.41
CA SER A 422 -44.42 -62.27 2.88
C SER A 422 -45.39 -63.31 2.31
N GLU A 423 -45.30 -63.62 1.01
CA GLU A 423 -46.10 -64.68 0.39
C GLU A 423 -45.84 -66.06 1.02
N ARG A 424 -44.56 -66.37 1.29
CA ARG A 424 -44.18 -67.61 1.97
C ARG A 424 -44.71 -67.68 3.40
N MET A 425 -44.73 -66.56 4.13
CA MET A 425 -45.32 -66.48 5.46
C MET A 425 -46.84 -66.66 5.44
N ASN A 426 -47.53 -66.13 4.42
CA ASN A 426 -48.96 -66.40 4.22
C ASN A 426 -49.23 -67.88 3.93
N THR A 427 -48.37 -68.52 3.13
CA THR A 427 -48.46 -69.96 2.88
C THR A 427 -48.23 -70.76 4.17
N LEU A 428 -47.23 -70.38 4.98
CA LEU A 428 -47.01 -70.98 6.31
C LEU A 428 -48.24 -70.81 7.22
N GLY A 429 -48.91 -69.66 7.18
CA GLY A 429 -50.15 -69.43 7.90
C GLY A 429 -51.25 -70.46 7.56
N LYS A 430 -51.43 -70.76 6.27
CA LYS A 430 -52.39 -71.79 5.82
C LYS A 430 -52.00 -73.19 6.29
N GLU A 431 -50.71 -73.53 6.28
CA GLU A 431 -50.24 -74.83 6.78
C GLU A 431 -50.44 -74.97 8.30
N ILE A 432 -50.27 -73.89 9.07
CA ILE A 432 -50.57 -73.88 10.51
C ILE A 432 -52.06 -74.12 10.76
N GLU A 433 -52.94 -73.47 9.97
CA GLU A 433 -54.39 -73.68 10.05
C GLU A 433 -54.78 -75.13 9.77
N ASN A 434 -54.20 -75.73 8.72
CA ASN A 434 -54.40 -77.15 8.40
C ASN A 434 -53.93 -78.07 9.55
N LEU A 435 -52.76 -77.82 10.13
CA LEU A 435 -52.24 -78.59 11.27
C LEU A 435 -53.11 -78.45 12.52
N ASN A 436 -53.71 -77.27 12.74
CA ASN A 436 -54.66 -77.06 13.82
C ASN A 436 -55.93 -77.90 13.61
N ASN A 437 -56.47 -77.94 12.38
CA ASN A 437 -57.62 -78.78 12.03
C ASN A 437 -57.30 -80.27 12.22
N TYR A 438 -56.13 -80.75 11.73
CA TYR A 438 -55.71 -82.13 11.95
C TYR A 438 -55.55 -82.47 13.43
N SER A 439 -55.04 -81.55 14.25
CA SER A 439 -54.89 -81.75 15.68
C SER A 439 -56.25 -81.85 16.38
N GLN A 440 -57.24 -81.07 15.96
CA GLN A 440 -58.62 -81.16 16.46
C GLN A 440 -59.27 -82.50 16.07
N ASP A 441 -59.13 -82.93 14.82
CA ASP A 441 -59.63 -84.22 14.34
C ASP A 441 -58.98 -85.39 15.09
N MET A 442 -57.66 -85.32 15.31
CA MET A 442 -56.94 -86.32 16.09
C MET A 442 -57.41 -86.37 17.56
N LYS A 443 -57.73 -85.22 18.17
CA LYS A 443 -58.28 -85.18 19.53
C LYS A 443 -59.64 -85.85 19.57
N ALA A 444 -60.55 -85.49 18.67
CA ALA A 444 -61.88 -86.09 18.57
C ALA A 444 -61.81 -87.61 18.38
N ASN A 445 -60.96 -88.09 17.46
CA ASN A 445 -60.74 -89.51 17.24
C ASN A 445 -60.17 -90.21 18.50
N SER A 446 -59.26 -89.56 19.23
CA SER A 446 -58.70 -90.12 20.47
C SER A 446 -59.77 -90.26 21.55
N ASP A 447 -60.65 -89.27 21.69
CA ASP A 447 -61.78 -89.30 22.63
C ASP A 447 -62.77 -90.42 22.27
N ASP A 448 -63.06 -90.62 20.98
CA ASP A 448 -63.93 -91.70 20.49
C ASP A 448 -63.32 -93.09 20.75
N ILE A 449 -62.01 -93.28 20.49
CA ILE A 449 -61.33 -94.55 20.77
C ILE A 449 -61.33 -94.82 22.28
N LEU A 450 -61.09 -93.81 23.13
CA LEU A 450 -61.17 -93.94 24.59
C LEU A 450 -62.56 -94.39 25.05
N LYS A 451 -63.61 -93.82 24.47
CA LYS A 451 -65.00 -94.21 24.75
C LYS A 451 -65.29 -95.66 24.37
N GLU A 452 -64.92 -96.08 23.16
CA GLU A 452 -65.12 -97.48 22.71
C GLU A 452 -64.26 -98.48 23.50
N ASN A 453 -63.06 -98.08 23.88
CA ASN A 453 -62.18 -98.89 24.72
C ASN A 453 -62.76 -99.08 26.14
N ASN A 454 -63.34 -98.02 26.73
CA ASN A 454 -64.05 -98.11 28.01
C ASN A 454 -65.29 -99.01 27.93
N ASN A 455 -66.07 -98.91 26.85
CA ASN A 455 -67.18 -99.84 26.59
C ASN A 455 -66.68 -101.30 26.49
N SER A 456 -65.57 -101.53 25.79
CA SER A 456 -64.94 -102.85 25.68
C SER A 456 -64.46 -103.39 27.03
N LYS A 457 -63.92 -102.54 27.92
CA LYS A 457 -63.59 -102.92 29.30
C LYS A 457 -64.82 -103.37 30.08
N ASP A 458 -65.94 -102.67 29.94
CA ASP A 458 -67.17 -103.02 30.65
C ASP A 458 -67.77 -104.34 30.13
N ILE A 459 -67.68 -104.61 28.83
CA ILE A 459 -68.00 -105.92 28.24
C ILE A 459 -67.09 -107.01 28.81
N MET A 460 -65.78 -106.75 28.93
CA MET A 460 -64.84 -107.72 29.53
C MET A 460 -65.12 -107.99 31.00
N LYS A 461 -65.47 -106.98 31.80
CA LYS A 461 -65.91 -107.18 33.20
C LYS A 461 -67.15 -108.07 33.26
N ALA A 462 -68.12 -107.84 32.37
CA ALA A 462 -69.32 -108.67 32.30
C ALA A 462 -69.00 -110.11 31.85
N LEU A 463 -68.08 -110.29 30.90
CA LEU A 463 -67.62 -111.59 30.46
C LEU A 463 -66.88 -112.34 31.57
N PHE A 464 -65.97 -111.66 32.28
CA PHE A 464 -65.25 -112.22 33.42
C PHE A 464 -66.22 -112.75 34.48
N LYS A 465 -67.27 -111.99 34.81
CA LYS A 465 -68.32 -112.44 35.74
C LYS A 465 -69.05 -113.69 35.23
N LYS A 466 -69.42 -113.74 33.94
CA LYS A 466 -70.04 -114.94 33.34
C LYS A 466 -69.11 -116.15 33.34
N THR A 467 -67.82 -115.95 33.14
CA THR A 467 -66.82 -117.02 33.22
C THR A 467 -66.67 -117.54 34.64
N GLU A 468 -66.71 -116.66 35.66
CA GLU A 468 -66.74 -117.07 37.07
C GLU A 468 -68.00 -117.87 37.41
N ASP A 469 -69.17 -117.44 36.90
CA ASP A 469 -70.42 -118.18 37.07
C ASP A 469 -70.35 -119.57 36.40
N ASN A 470 -69.77 -119.67 35.19
CA ASN A 470 -69.55 -120.96 34.51
C ASN A 470 -68.61 -121.88 35.32
N ASP A 471 -67.52 -121.36 35.88
CA ASP A 471 -66.60 -122.14 36.72
C ASP A 471 -67.32 -122.74 37.93
N ARG A 472 -68.20 -121.94 38.58
CA ARG A 472 -69.04 -122.42 39.70
C ARG A 472 -70.03 -123.50 39.26
N GLU A 473 -70.65 -123.39 38.09
CA GLU A 473 -71.57 -124.42 37.59
C GLU A 473 -70.83 -125.71 37.20
N VAL A 474 -69.64 -125.61 36.59
CA VAL A 474 -68.79 -126.78 36.32
C VAL A 474 -68.37 -127.48 37.61
N GLU A 475 -68.04 -126.71 38.66
CA GLU A 475 -67.72 -127.27 39.98
C GLU A 475 -68.90 -128.03 40.59
N LYS A 476 -70.12 -127.48 40.49
CA LYS A 476 -71.35 -128.18 40.94
C LYS A 476 -71.58 -129.48 40.17
N VAL A 477 -71.39 -129.48 38.84
CA VAL A 477 -71.51 -130.70 38.03
C VAL A 477 -70.46 -131.72 38.45
N SER A 478 -69.22 -131.29 38.73
CA SER A 478 -68.17 -132.17 39.25
C SER A 478 -68.59 -132.84 40.57
N GLN A 479 -69.16 -132.08 41.50
CA GLN A 479 -69.67 -132.60 42.78
C GLN A 479 -70.81 -133.61 42.59
N ILE A 480 -71.76 -133.31 41.72
CA ILE A 480 -72.88 -134.23 41.40
C ILE A 480 -72.35 -135.55 40.81
N MET A 481 -71.34 -135.50 39.94
CA MET A 481 -70.75 -136.70 39.35
C MET A 481 -70.01 -137.54 40.40
N GLU A 482 -69.32 -136.89 41.35
CA GLU A 482 -68.67 -137.58 42.47
C GLU A 482 -69.69 -138.26 43.39
N GLU A 483 -70.80 -137.57 43.71
CA GLU A 483 -71.91 -138.14 44.48
C GLU A 483 -72.60 -139.30 43.76
N LEU A 484 -72.80 -139.20 42.44
CA LEU A 484 -73.37 -140.26 41.62
C LEU A 484 -72.45 -141.49 41.57
N ASN A 485 -71.15 -141.29 41.43
CA ASN A 485 -70.16 -142.37 41.46
C ASN A 485 -70.17 -143.10 42.81
N LYS A 486 -70.24 -142.34 43.91
CA LYS A 486 -70.36 -142.89 45.26
C LYS A 486 -71.68 -143.64 45.48
N SER A 487 -72.79 -143.08 44.98
CA SER A 487 -74.11 -143.73 45.08
C SER A 487 -74.16 -145.03 44.26
N SER A 488 -73.54 -145.04 43.08
CA SER A 488 -73.46 -146.23 42.23
C SER A 488 -72.61 -147.33 42.88
N ALA A 489 -71.50 -146.97 43.53
CA ALA A 489 -70.71 -147.91 44.33
C ALA A 489 -71.53 -148.51 45.49
N ASN A 490 -72.26 -147.67 46.26
CA ASN A 490 -73.11 -148.15 47.34
C ASN A 490 -74.23 -149.10 46.84
N ILE A 491 -74.83 -148.82 45.67
CA ILE A 491 -75.83 -149.73 45.08
C ILE A 491 -75.17 -151.04 44.65
N GLY A 492 -73.95 -150.99 44.09
CA GLY A 492 -73.15 -152.17 43.79
C GLY A 492 -72.98 -153.09 45.01
N ASP A 493 -72.56 -152.52 46.15
CA ASP A 493 -72.40 -153.25 47.41
C ASP A 493 -73.72 -153.90 47.87
N ILE A 494 -74.86 -153.21 47.71
CA ILE A 494 -76.19 -153.74 48.04
C ILE A 494 -76.55 -154.90 47.11
N VAL A 495 -76.29 -154.78 45.80
CA VAL A 495 -76.59 -155.82 44.81
C VAL A 495 -75.75 -157.08 45.07
N GLU A 496 -74.47 -156.93 45.43
CA GLU A 496 -73.61 -158.04 45.84
C GLU A 496 -74.13 -158.76 47.09
N ALA A 497 -74.60 -157.99 48.09
CA ALA A 497 -75.22 -158.55 49.28
C ALA A 497 -76.52 -159.31 48.97
N ILE A 498 -77.38 -158.78 48.10
CA ILE A 498 -78.62 -159.46 47.67
C ILE A 498 -78.28 -160.73 46.88
N ASN A 499 -77.27 -160.69 45.99
CA ASN A 499 -76.83 -161.87 45.24
C ASN A 499 -76.33 -162.97 46.21
N SER A 500 -75.55 -162.59 47.22
CA SER A 500 -75.08 -163.50 48.27
C SER A 500 -76.24 -164.12 49.06
N ILE A 501 -77.28 -163.33 49.39
CA ILE A 501 -78.51 -163.82 50.04
C ILE A 501 -79.28 -164.78 49.11
N ALA A 502 -79.39 -164.45 47.82
CA ALA A 502 -80.06 -165.28 46.83
C ALA A 502 -79.33 -166.62 46.66
N GLU A 503 -77.99 -166.63 46.56
CA GLU A 503 -77.20 -167.86 46.52
C GLU A 503 -77.36 -168.70 47.79
N GLN A 504 -77.29 -168.08 48.98
CA GLN A 504 -77.54 -168.78 50.24
C GLN A 504 -78.96 -169.35 50.31
N THR A 505 -79.96 -168.59 49.86
CA THR A 505 -81.37 -169.02 49.83
C THR A 505 -81.57 -170.17 48.86
N ASN A 506 -80.93 -170.14 47.69
CA ASN A 506 -80.93 -171.23 46.71
C ASN A 506 -80.33 -172.51 47.32
N LEU A 507 -79.21 -172.40 48.05
CA LEU A 507 -78.55 -173.51 48.75
C LEU A 507 -79.40 -174.08 49.90
N LEU A 508 -80.03 -173.20 50.69
CA LEU A 508 -80.97 -173.57 51.76
C LEU A 508 -82.21 -174.28 51.19
N ALA A 509 -82.78 -173.74 50.11
CA ALA A 509 -83.94 -174.29 49.42
C ALA A 509 -83.61 -175.65 48.78
N LEU A 510 -82.43 -175.81 48.17
CA LEU A 510 -81.95 -177.07 47.64
C LEU A 510 -81.80 -178.13 48.75
N ASN A 511 -81.20 -177.76 49.89
CA ASN A 511 -81.09 -178.66 51.04
C ASN A 511 -82.46 -179.05 51.60
N ALA A 512 -83.41 -178.11 51.67
CA ALA A 512 -84.78 -178.37 52.09
C ALA A 512 -85.54 -179.27 51.10
N ALA A 513 -85.37 -179.08 49.80
CA ALA A 513 -85.96 -179.91 48.75
C ALA A 513 -85.42 -181.35 48.81
N ILE A 514 -84.11 -181.53 49.05
CA ILE A 514 -83.47 -182.84 49.25
C ILE A 514 -84.05 -183.54 50.49
N GLU A 515 -84.16 -182.86 51.63
CA GLU A 515 -84.65 -183.49 52.85
C GLU A 515 -86.17 -183.77 52.79
N ALA A 516 -86.94 -182.93 52.09
CA ALA A 516 -88.34 -183.17 51.79
C ALA A 516 -88.55 -184.38 50.86
N ALA A 517 -87.67 -184.59 49.86
CA ALA A 517 -87.67 -185.80 49.04
C ALA A 517 -87.32 -187.06 49.86
N ARG A 518 -86.48 -186.91 50.89
CA ARG A 518 -86.07 -187.98 51.81
C ARG A 518 -87.18 -188.44 52.76
N ALA A 519 -88.09 -187.53 53.14
CA ALA A 519 -89.26 -187.81 53.99
C ALA A 519 -90.42 -188.53 53.26
N GLY A 520 -90.29 -188.84 51.96
CA GLY A 520 -91.25 -189.62 51.20
C GLY A 520 -92.63 -188.96 51.08
N GLU A 521 -93.72 -189.74 51.19
CA GLU A 521 -95.10 -189.26 51.02
C GLU A 521 -95.47 -188.08 51.96
N ALA A 522 -94.89 -188.00 53.17
CA ALA A 522 -95.15 -186.93 54.12
C ALA A 522 -94.49 -185.58 53.74
N GLY A 523 -93.44 -185.60 52.90
CA GLY A 523 -92.65 -184.42 52.51
C GLY A 523 -93.08 -183.74 51.20
N LYS A 524 -94.03 -184.33 50.45
CA LYS A 524 -94.44 -183.84 49.11
C LYS A 524 -94.84 -182.36 49.09
N GLY A 525 -95.62 -181.89 50.06
CA GLY A 525 -96.04 -180.49 50.13
C GLY A 525 -94.88 -179.53 50.41
N PHE A 526 -93.93 -179.95 51.25
CA PHE A 526 -92.72 -179.17 51.57
C PHE A 526 -91.73 -179.13 50.40
N ALA A 527 -91.60 -180.22 49.64
CA ALA A 527 -90.73 -180.28 48.47
C ALA A 527 -91.17 -179.28 47.39
N VAL A 528 -92.48 -179.12 47.16
CA VAL A 528 -93.02 -178.15 46.20
C VAL A 528 -92.69 -176.71 46.62
N VAL A 529 -92.84 -176.38 47.91
CA VAL A 529 -92.50 -175.04 48.42
C VAL A 529 -90.99 -174.78 48.36
N ALA A 530 -90.16 -175.78 48.71
CA ALA A 530 -88.72 -175.64 48.64
C ALA A 530 -88.21 -175.46 47.20
N GLU A 531 -88.78 -176.17 46.23
CA GLU A 531 -88.44 -175.98 44.80
C GLU A 531 -88.90 -174.62 44.28
N GLU A 532 -90.06 -174.12 44.71
CA GLU A 532 -90.53 -172.77 44.36
C GLU A 532 -89.61 -171.68 44.95
N VAL A 533 -89.15 -171.84 46.21
CA VAL A 533 -88.17 -170.93 46.83
C VAL A 533 -86.82 -171.00 46.12
N ARG A 534 -86.40 -172.20 45.66
CA ARG A 534 -85.18 -172.38 44.86
C ARG A 534 -85.26 -171.60 43.54
N LEU A 535 -86.38 -171.74 42.82
CA LEU A 535 -86.63 -171.03 41.57
C LEU A 535 -86.68 -169.50 41.78
N LEU A 536 -87.32 -169.02 42.85
CA LEU A 536 -87.33 -167.60 43.19
C LEU A 536 -85.93 -167.07 43.54
N ALA A 537 -85.12 -167.85 44.26
CA ALA A 537 -83.75 -167.49 44.58
C ALA A 537 -82.85 -167.45 43.33
N GLU A 538 -83.01 -168.40 42.40
CA GLU A 538 -82.31 -168.43 41.12
C GLU A 538 -82.72 -167.24 40.22
N GLN A 539 -84.02 -166.91 40.17
CA GLN A 539 -84.52 -165.70 39.50
C GLN A 539 -84.02 -164.40 40.15
N SER A 540 -83.91 -164.38 41.49
CA SER A 540 -83.38 -163.22 42.22
C SER A 540 -81.90 -163.02 41.93
N ALA A 541 -81.11 -164.10 41.87
CA ALA A 541 -79.69 -164.07 41.48
C ALA A 541 -79.50 -163.62 40.03
N GLU A 542 -80.33 -164.10 39.10
CA GLU A 542 -80.31 -163.64 37.70
C GLU A 542 -80.67 -162.15 37.59
N SER A 543 -81.64 -161.70 38.38
CA SER A 543 -82.06 -160.29 38.43
C SER A 543 -80.98 -159.39 39.03
N THR A 544 -80.32 -159.80 40.13
CA THR A 544 -79.19 -159.05 40.69
C THR A 544 -78.02 -158.97 39.74
N LYS A 545 -77.72 -160.03 38.98
CA LYS A 545 -76.68 -160.00 37.96
C LYS A 545 -76.97 -158.98 36.85
N LYS A 546 -78.23 -158.88 36.40
CA LYS A 546 -78.64 -157.83 35.44
C LYS A 546 -78.49 -156.43 36.03
N ILE A 547 -78.80 -156.24 37.32
CA ILE A 547 -78.61 -154.96 38.00
C ILE A 547 -77.12 -154.64 38.14
N GLU A 548 -76.27 -155.63 38.45
CA GLU A 548 -74.82 -155.47 38.53
C GLU A 548 -74.22 -155.00 37.20
N GLU A 549 -74.66 -155.58 36.07
CA GLU A 549 -74.28 -155.12 34.73
C GLU A 549 -74.69 -153.66 34.49
N ILE A 550 -75.91 -153.26 34.88
CA ILE A 550 -76.39 -151.87 34.77
C ILE A 550 -75.56 -150.92 35.65
N ILE A 551 -75.25 -151.31 36.89
CA ILE A 551 -74.45 -150.48 37.81
C ILE A 551 -73.01 -150.33 37.31
N THR A 552 -72.45 -151.39 36.72
CA THR A 552 -71.13 -151.33 36.09
C THR A 552 -71.12 -150.38 34.90
N ASP A 553 -72.16 -150.41 34.05
CA ASP A 553 -72.32 -149.45 32.95
C ASP A 553 -72.45 -148.00 33.48
N ILE A 554 -73.28 -147.76 34.50
CA ILE A 554 -73.44 -146.43 35.12
C ILE A 554 -72.10 -145.94 35.68
N LYS A 555 -71.33 -146.79 36.35
CA LYS A 555 -70.02 -146.44 36.91
C LYS A 555 -69.03 -146.06 35.82
N ASN A 556 -68.95 -146.84 34.74
CA ASN A 556 -68.08 -146.53 33.60
C ASN A 556 -68.48 -145.19 32.95
N ARG A 557 -69.76 -144.98 32.67
CA ARG A 557 -70.28 -143.74 32.09
C ARG A 557 -70.08 -142.53 33.00
N THR A 558 -70.16 -142.72 34.32
CA THR A 558 -69.86 -141.66 35.30
C THR A 558 -68.38 -141.35 35.34
N GLY A 559 -67.50 -142.36 35.25
CA GLY A 559 -66.05 -142.17 35.13
C GLY A 559 -65.67 -141.36 33.88
N ASP A 560 -66.27 -141.68 32.75
CA ASP A 560 -66.11 -140.91 31.51
C ASP A 560 -66.61 -139.47 31.68
N ALA A 561 -67.77 -139.28 32.32
CA ALA A 561 -68.31 -137.95 32.61
C ALA A 561 -67.38 -137.11 33.53
N VAL A 562 -66.77 -137.72 34.55
CA VAL A 562 -65.77 -137.05 35.42
C VAL A 562 -64.55 -136.59 34.61
N ASN A 563 -64.03 -137.44 33.70
CA ASN A 563 -62.93 -137.05 32.82
C ASN A 563 -63.31 -135.88 31.91
N ILE A 564 -64.51 -135.89 31.34
CA ILE A 564 -65.03 -134.79 30.53
C ILE A 564 -65.14 -133.50 31.36
N VAL A 565 -65.69 -133.56 32.57
CA VAL A 565 -65.82 -132.41 33.47
C VAL A 565 -64.43 -131.85 33.85
N GLY A 566 -63.44 -132.72 34.10
CA GLY A 566 -62.05 -132.30 34.33
C GLY A 566 -61.45 -131.52 33.16
N ASN A 567 -61.70 -131.98 31.93
CA ASN A 567 -61.27 -131.26 30.73
C ASN A 567 -62.01 -129.93 30.56
N VAL A 568 -63.32 -129.87 30.84
CA VAL A 568 -64.11 -128.63 30.81
C VAL A 568 -63.61 -127.63 31.86
N LYS A 569 -63.30 -128.08 33.08
CA LYS A 569 -62.73 -127.24 34.14
C LYS A 569 -61.40 -126.62 33.72
N LYS A 570 -60.53 -127.40 33.07
CA LYS A 570 -59.29 -126.87 32.50
C LYS A 570 -59.57 -125.80 31.42
N ALA A 571 -60.51 -126.05 30.51
CA ALA A 571 -60.88 -125.09 29.48
C ALA A 571 -61.46 -123.78 30.05
N VAL A 572 -62.27 -123.84 31.12
CA VAL A 572 -62.80 -122.65 31.81
C VAL A 572 -61.69 -121.86 32.50
N LYS A 573 -60.69 -122.54 33.08
CA LYS A 573 -59.51 -121.87 33.65
C LYS A 573 -58.72 -121.13 32.58
N ASP A 574 -58.40 -121.80 31.47
CA ASP A 574 -57.68 -121.19 30.35
C ASP A 574 -58.47 -120.00 29.76
N GLN A 575 -59.81 -120.09 29.72
CA GLN A 575 -60.70 -118.99 29.34
C GLN A 575 -60.61 -117.82 30.34
N THR A 576 -60.59 -118.09 31.64
CA THR A 576 -60.50 -117.06 32.69
C THR A 576 -59.21 -116.25 32.57
N ASP A 577 -58.09 -116.94 32.39
CA ASP A 577 -56.77 -116.31 32.22
C ASP A 577 -56.77 -115.43 30.95
N SER A 578 -57.32 -115.92 29.84
CA SER A 578 -57.42 -115.19 28.57
C SER A 578 -58.29 -113.93 28.67
N VAL A 579 -59.42 -113.99 29.39
CA VAL A 579 -60.30 -112.82 29.61
C VAL A 579 -59.60 -111.77 30.49
N ASN A 580 -58.88 -112.19 31.53
CA ASN A 580 -58.13 -111.29 32.40
C ASN A 580 -56.98 -110.61 31.66
N GLU A 581 -56.24 -111.35 30.82
CA GLU A 581 -55.18 -110.79 29.98
C GLU A 581 -55.75 -109.75 29.00
N THR A 582 -56.86 -110.07 28.33
CA THR A 582 -57.56 -109.13 27.44
C THR A 582 -57.99 -107.85 28.15
N GLY A 583 -58.48 -107.97 29.40
CA GLY A 583 -58.81 -106.81 30.24
C GLY A 583 -57.61 -105.89 30.49
N LYS A 584 -56.45 -106.47 30.84
CA LYS A 584 -55.19 -105.70 31.02
C LYS A 584 -54.74 -105.02 29.73
N THR A 585 -54.92 -105.67 28.58
CA THR A 585 -54.60 -105.06 27.27
C THR A 585 -55.43 -103.80 27.04
N PHE A 586 -56.72 -103.79 27.38
CA PHE A 586 -57.55 -102.59 27.28
C PHE A 586 -57.12 -101.47 28.25
N ASP A 587 -56.58 -101.81 29.43
CA ASP A 587 -55.99 -100.81 30.34
C ASP A 587 -54.77 -100.13 29.71
N ILE A 588 -53.87 -100.91 29.12
CA ILE A 588 -52.69 -100.39 28.41
C ILE A 588 -53.11 -99.50 27.23
N ILE A 589 -54.13 -99.92 26.46
CA ILE A 589 -54.66 -99.13 25.34
C ILE A 589 -55.18 -97.77 25.85
N SER A 590 -55.87 -97.72 26.99
CA SER A 590 -56.37 -96.46 27.55
C SER A 590 -55.23 -95.48 27.86
N GLY A 591 -54.20 -95.95 28.56
CA GLY A 591 -53.05 -95.12 28.92
C GLY A 591 -52.28 -94.61 27.69
N ASN A 592 -52.20 -95.42 26.63
CA ASN A 592 -51.61 -94.98 25.37
C ASN A 592 -52.44 -93.89 24.67
N ILE A 593 -53.77 -93.98 24.69
CA ILE A 593 -54.64 -92.96 24.07
C ILE A 593 -54.62 -91.66 24.88
N GLU A 594 -54.61 -91.72 26.21
CA GLU A 594 -54.44 -90.54 27.06
C GLU A 594 -53.10 -89.83 26.76
N ASN A 595 -52.01 -90.59 26.60
CA ASN A 595 -50.72 -90.02 26.19
C ASN A 595 -50.80 -89.34 24.82
N ILE A 596 -51.48 -89.94 23.85
CA ILE A 596 -51.71 -89.33 22.53
C ILE A 596 -52.47 -88.00 22.68
N ALA A 597 -53.52 -87.98 23.50
CA ALA A 597 -54.31 -86.77 23.77
C ALA A 597 -53.46 -85.65 24.38
N ASP A 598 -52.55 -85.96 25.31
CA ASP A 598 -51.60 -84.99 25.89
C ASP A 598 -50.60 -84.46 24.84
N LYS A 599 -50.12 -85.33 23.94
CA LYS A 599 -49.22 -84.91 22.86
C LYS A 599 -49.91 -83.99 21.86
N ILE A 600 -51.18 -84.22 21.56
CA ILE A 600 -51.99 -83.33 20.71
C ILE A 600 -52.12 -81.94 21.35
N ASP A 601 -52.36 -81.85 22.65
CA ASP A 601 -52.45 -80.56 23.34
C ASP A 601 -51.11 -79.79 23.30
N ASN A 602 -49.99 -80.49 23.40
CA ASN A 602 -48.65 -79.90 23.23
C ASN A 602 -48.40 -79.40 21.79
N ILE A 603 -48.90 -80.12 20.77
CA ILE A 603 -48.85 -79.68 19.36
C ILE A 603 -49.64 -78.38 19.20
N ASN A 604 -50.87 -78.32 19.72
CA ASN A 604 -51.70 -77.11 19.66
C ASN A 604 -51.01 -75.88 20.29
N ASN A 605 -50.41 -76.04 21.47
CA ASN A 605 -49.64 -74.96 22.11
C ASN A 605 -48.45 -74.51 21.25
N SER A 606 -47.77 -75.45 20.58
CA SER A 606 -46.66 -75.15 19.67
C SER A 606 -47.14 -74.38 18.44
N LEU A 607 -48.29 -74.77 17.86
CA LEU A 607 -48.89 -74.08 16.72
C LEU A 607 -49.27 -72.63 17.05
N ILE A 608 -49.81 -72.36 18.24
CA ILE A 608 -50.08 -70.98 18.71
C ILE A 608 -48.81 -70.14 18.73
N ASN A 609 -47.71 -70.69 19.26
CA ASN A 609 -46.43 -69.98 19.32
C ASN A 609 -45.82 -69.76 17.92
N ILE A 610 -45.91 -70.76 17.03
CA ILE A 610 -45.45 -70.62 15.64
C ILE A 610 -46.26 -69.53 14.92
N ASN A 611 -47.59 -69.51 15.09
CA ASN A 611 -48.42 -68.48 14.49
C ASN A 611 -48.07 -67.08 15.00
N LYS A 612 -47.84 -66.93 16.31
CA LYS A 612 -47.38 -65.66 16.89
C LYS A 612 -46.04 -65.20 16.30
N ASN A 613 -45.08 -66.11 16.15
CA ASN A 613 -43.78 -65.79 15.55
C ASN A 613 -43.92 -65.42 14.06
N LYS A 614 -44.80 -66.09 13.31
CA LYS A 614 -45.14 -65.74 11.93
C LYS A 614 -45.63 -64.29 11.84
N GLU A 615 -46.56 -63.87 12.70
CA GLU A 615 -47.06 -62.48 12.75
C GLU A 615 -45.95 -61.47 13.07
N LEU A 616 -45.04 -61.79 14.00
CA LEU A 616 -43.89 -60.93 14.30
C LEU A 616 -42.97 -60.77 13.08
N VAL A 617 -42.68 -61.87 12.36
CA VAL A 617 -41.86 -61.82 11.13
C VAL A 617 -42.54 -60.97 10.06
N ILE A 618 -43.86 -61.06 9.87
CA ILE A 618 -44.59 -60.20 8.94
C ILE A 618 -44.44 -58.73 9.33
N GLY A 619 -44.61 -58.38 10.61
CA GLY A 619 -44.43 -57.00 11.07
C GLY A 619 -43.00 -56.47 10.94
N ASP A 620 -41.98 -57.33 11.00
CA ASP A 620 -40.59 -56.93 10.74
C ASP A 620 -40.32 -56.78 9.23
N LEU A 621 -40.94 -57.60 8.37
CA LEU A 621 -40.87 -57.45 6.92
C LEU A 621 -41.47 -56.13 6.43
N GLU A 622 -42.57 -55.67 7.03
CA GLU A 622 -43.14 -54.35 6.72
C GLU A 622 -42.14 -53.22 6.97
N LYS A 623 -41.39 -53.28 8.09
CA LYS A 623 -40.34 -52.29 8.39
C LYS A 623 -39.20 -52.35 7.38
N VAL A 624 -38.79 -53.56 6.97
CA VAL A 624 -37.75 -53.72 5.95
C VAL A 624 -38.21 -53.12 4.62
N SER A 625 -39.47 -53.33 4.23
CA SER A 625 -40.05 -52.73 3.02
C SER A 625 -39.95 -51.20 3.04
N VAL A 626 -40.35 -50.57 4.15
CA VAL A 626 -40.28 -49.11 4.32
C VAL A 626 -38.85 -48.60 4.19
N VAL A 627 -37.89 -49.28 4.83
CA VAL A 627 -36.46 -48.90 4.75
C VAL A 627 -35.92 -49.07 3.33
N SER A 628 -36.31 -50.13 2.61
CA SER A 628 -35.89 -50.33 1.22
C SER A 628 -36.44 -49.24 0.30
N GLU A 629 -37.70 -48.82 0.47
CA GLU A 629 -38.27 -47.69 -0.29
C GLU A 629 -37.56 -46.37 0.03
N GLU A 630 -37.29 -46.09 1.31
CA GLU A 630 -36.56 -44.88 1.73
C GLU A 630 -35.13 -44.87 1.19
N THR A 631 -34.47 -46.03 1.15
CA THR A 631 -33.11 -46.18 0.61
C THR A 631 -33.09 -45.96 -0.90
N ALA A 632 -34.11 -46.45 -1.62
CA ALA A 632 -34.27 -46.20 -3.04
C ALA A 632 -34.46 -44.70 -3.32
N ALA A 633 -35.37 -44.04 -2.61
CA ALA A 633 -35.61 -42.60 -2.74
C ALA A 633 -34.37 -41.75 -2.41
N SER A 634 -33.66 -42.11 -1.34
CA SER A 634 -32.40 -41.45 -0.96
C SER A 634 -31.32 -41.64 -2.03
N SER A 635 -31.28 -42.83 -2.66
CA SER A 635 -30.35 -43.10 -3.75
C SER A 635 -30.66 -42.25 -4.99
N GLU A 636 -31.94 -42.00 -5.31
CA GLU A 636 -32.31 -41.08 -6.38
C GLU A 636 -31.85 -39.64 -6.10
N GLU A 637 -32.01 -39.16 -4.87
CA GLU A 637 -31.56 -37.82 -4.46
C GLU A 637 -30.03 -37.67 -4.53
N VAL A 638 -29.29 -38.68 -4.07
CA VAL A 638 -27.83 -38.70 -4.19
C VAL A 638 -27.41 -38.77 -5.66
N SER A 639 -28.12 -39.53 -6.50
CA SER A 639 -27.85 -39.57 -7.95
C SER A 639 -28.00 -38.20 -8.59
N ALA A 640 -29.09 -37.48 -8.30
CA ALA A 640 -29.30 -36.12 -8.78
C ALA A 640 -28.20 -35.15 -8.31
N SER A 641 -27.80 -35.25 -7.03
CA SER A 641 -26.69 -34.45 -6.49
C SER A 641 -25.36 -34.77 -7.16
N THR A 642 -25.13 -36.04 -7.52
CA THR A 642 -23.92 -36.49 -8.20
C THR A 642 -23.86 -35.94 -9.63
N GLU A 643 -25.01 -35.86 -10.33
CA GLU A 643 -25.11 -35.21 -11.64
C GLU A 643 -24.83 -33.70 -11.57
N GLU A 644 -25.36 -32.98 -10.58
CA GLU A 644 -25.05 -31.56 -10.37
C GLU A 644 -23.56 -31.33 -10.06
N GLN A 645 -22.95 -32.20 -9.26
CA GLN A 645 -21.51 -32.14 -8.98
C GLN A 645 -20.69 -32.38 -10.24
N ALA A 646 -21.06 -33.35 -11.08
CA ALA A 646 -20.40 -33.59 -12.36
C ALA A 646 -20.46 -32.34 -13.27
N ALA A 647 -21.63 -31.71 -13.36
CA ALA A 647 -21.80 -30.47 -14.13
C ALA A 647 -20.94 -29.32 -13.57
N SER A 648 -20.85 -29.19 -12.24
CA SER A 648 -20.02 -28.18 -11.57
C SER A 648 -18.53 -28.39 -11.85
N MET A 649 -18.06 -29.64 -11.93
CA MET A 649 -16.67 -29.96 -12.30
C MET A 649 -16.37 -29.63 -13.76
N GLN A 650 -17.34 -29.79 -14.66
CA GLN A 650 -17.19 -29.36 -16.06
C GLN A 650 -17.10 -27.82 -16.16
N GLU A 651 -17.89 -27.08 -15.40
CA GLU A 651 -17.74 -25.62 -15.31
C GLU A 651 -16.39 -25.20 -14.74
N LEU A 652 -15.92 -25.87 -13.68
CA LEU A 652 -14.60 -25.60 -13.10
C LEU A 652 -13.50 -25.78 -14.15
N ALA A 653 -13.52 -26.89 -14.90
CA ALA A 653 -12.56 -27.13 -15.98
C ALA A 653 -12.59 -26.01 -17.04
N SER A 654 -13.79 -25.49 -17.36
CA SER A 654 -13.94 -24.34 -18.26
C SER A 654 -13.33 -23.05 -17.69
N TYR A 655 -13.58 -22.74 -16.41
CA TYR A 655 -12.98 -21.58 -15.74
C TYR A 655 -11.47 -21.66 -15.67
N VAL A 656 -10.91 -22.84 -15.42
CA VAL A 656 -9.47 -23.07 -15.40
C VAL A 656 -8.85 -22.89 -16.79
N THR A 657 -9.53 -23.36 -17.84
CA THR A 657 -9.12 -23.12 -19.23
C THR A 657 -9.08 -21.62 -19.54
N LYS A 658 -10.09 -20.87 -19.10
CA LYS A 658 -10.15 -19.42 -19.27
C LYS A 658 -9.05 -18.69 -18.48
N LEU A 659 -8.77 -19.15 -17.25
CA LEU A 659 -7.68 -18.63 -16.42
C LEU A 659 -6.32 -18.83 -17.08
N ASN A 660 -6.05 -20.01 -17.64
CA ASN A 660 -4.84 -20.28 -18.42
C ASN A 660 -4.72 -19.35 -19.64
N GLY A 661 -5.84 -19.09 -20.33
CA GLY A 661 -5.88 -18.09 -21.40
C GLY A 661 -5.44 -16.70 -20.94
N MET A 662 -5.97 -16.22 -19.82
CA MET A 662 -5.61 -14.91 -19.25
C MET A 662 -4.14 -14.84 -18.80
N VAL A 663 -3.61 -15.94 -18.25
CA VAL A 663 -2.18 -16.02 -17.88
C VAL A 663 -1.30 -15.93 -19.12
N ASN A 664 -1.66 -16.59 -20.22
CA ASN A 664 -0.93 -16.50 -21.47
C ASN A 664 -0.96 -15.07 -22.05
N GLU A 665 -2.12 -14.42 -22.09
CA GLU A 665 -2.23 -13.02 -22.54
C GLU A 665 -1.38 -12.07 -21.68
N LEU A 666 -1.40 -12.23 -20.35
CA LEU A 666 -0.58 -11.42 -19.45
C LEU A 666 0.91 -11.71 -19.63
N SER A 667 1.27 -12.97 -19.93
CA SER A 667 2.65 -13.35 -20.22
C SER A 667 3.16 -12.74 -21.52
N GLU A 668 2.34 -12.68 -22.56
CA GLU A 668 2.69 -11.98 -23.80
C GLU A 668 2.89 -10.48 -23.54
N ALA A 669 2.01 -9.85 -22.75
CA ALA A 669 2.12 -8.43 -22.40
C ALA A 669 3.38 -8.13 -21.57
N ILE A 670 3.78 -9.02 -20.66
CA ILE A 670 5.00 -8.88 -19.86
C ILE A 670 6.26 -9.12 -20.70
N ASN A 671 6.22 -10.05 -21.66
CA ASN A 671 7.33 -10.32 -22.56
C ASN A 671 7.64 -9.14 -23.52
N ALA A 672 6.75 -8.15 -23.62
CA ALA A 672 7.03 -6.89 -24.32
C ALA A 672 8.07 -6.03 -23.58
N PHE A 673 8.36 -6.30 -22.30
CA PHE A 673 9.36 -5.61 -21.53
C PHE A 673 10.70 -6.38 -21.51
N THR A 674 11.77 -5.73 -21.94
CA THR A 674 13.14 -6.25 -21.84
C THR A 674 13.69 -5.91 -20.46
N ILE A 675 14.22 -6.90 -19.76
CA ILE A 675 14.64 -6.75 -18.35
C ILE A 675 16.14 -6.99 -18.15
N GLU A 676 16.83 -7.53 -19.15
CA GLU A 676 18.28 -7.77 -19.17
C GLU A 676 18.95 -7.09 -20.36
#